data_AF-A0A9P1BU08-F1
#
_entry.id   AF-A0A9P1BU08-F1
#
_cell.length_a   1.000
_cell.length_b   1.000
_cell.length_c   1.000
_cell.angle_alpha   90.00
_cell.angle_beta   90.00
_cell.angle_gamma   90.00
#
_symmetry.space_group_name_H-M   'P 1'
#
loop_
_entity.id
_entity.type
_entity.pdbx_description
1 polymer ?
#
loop_
_entity_poly.entity_id
_entity_poly.type
_entity_poly.pdbx_seq_one_letter_code
_entity_poly.pdbx_strand_id
1 'polypeptide(L)'
;MPSPTLSRGQLVEITGVTVAPDRWRKDGAVTDGPQDVNGLQGQLIEFDEEKSEWTIATFSADIVAAQESCIRPLTADDLQDYDITLGPASDTGVMGAELTERLSDQGYAVCRLFVAPDDLEEMVRTADRCTREGAFARLAAELESGYLGQDGKGKTLSVDLDSSDIADFLRESPLKIFEDAIETVGTLVRPFVEPELGFDIYSRTSTMMSLPFDDGDEDMFSPPDIDNEEAANFLSMMWRSKLMILVNAGPGVTTLTLTPKAITDQDPVKPQLTILPGMLCVFCMDRYKFAHQSEGKALSLSAFFLDAPREYVIDNITGDLTFLTGTVSGPAQPKTDSVPVVSMGERYAFGVDEPWKAWVAYAKAGWDTITRHPQQRWDCDMYYEPDADQTSGLSYTCHGGFSDGIELFDCKFFDISPAEARGMDPTQRQVLEVSYISLQGAGWTKKMLQAKPANIGVFVGLDKNEWNSLPKDIQGGFAASSGANAITSNRFNYCMNLKGASMTLDTACSSSLVATHTAKLYLLHKHFDPCEAVIICGVNLSLSPMTYISCCGAGMHSHLGRCFTYNFSADGYTRGEATASCGLKLKAFEREQGDYGVCAGSQVNQDGRSASLTAPNGPAQERCLQAVIKEVGMKPPEMDTTECHGTGTSLGDPIEIGAYKKVMSMVPRPEPVVITSSKSNIGHCEGSAGVSGFLKCVLMCLYGEGTPNCHLNCLNPHLDMTGFPGIMTTENVTFRAEASFNSVLSFGFGGTNACATVWGVNQMTSRGVGTNKDLYSLFIRKMQDAPPQEVTIVGDDWEDWEMGGPDKDARFNDVFEVELDPDGVVSYWKKDKEVPDLGSSYFLTGTFNDWRYDEMEADPNVPGLYFSTLRIATNVEEEFQVVAGQDPKMTFHPSSRTPLKSAAVRGPEETKRENCWCVRGGKGERYRVEFYRSETGAATVSWMKES
;
A
#
# COMPACT_ATOMS: atom_id res chain seq x y z
N MET A 1 -36.39 -7.96 59.10
CA MET A 1 -35.04 -8.50 59.35
C MET A 1 -34.11 -7.32 59.55
N PRO A 2 -33.12 -7.36 60.46
CA PRO A 2 -32.05 -6.36 60.45
C PRO A 2 -31.26 -6.48 59.14
N SER A 3 -30.76 -5.36 58.61
CA SER A 3 -29.82 -5.34 57.48
C SER A 3 -28.56 -6.12 57.88
N PRO A 4 -27.96 -6.93 56.98
CA PRO A 4 -26.67 -7.55 57.27
C PRO A 4 -25.62 -6.47 57.56
N THR A 5 -24.68 -6.78 58.47
CA THR A 5 -23.56 -5.89 58.82
C THR A 5 -22.35 -6.06 57.89
N LEU A 6 -22.29 -7.19 57.20
CA LEU A 6 -21.30 -7.50 56.16
C LEU A 6 -21.74 -6.98 54.78
N SER A 7 -20.77 -6.78 53.89
CA SER A 7 -21.04 -6.32 52.51
C SER A 7 -20.53 -7.31 51.45
N ARG A 8 -21.21 -7.35 50.31
CA ARG A 8 -20.76 -8.09 49.12
C ARG A 8 -19.33 -7.68 48.75
N GLY A 9 -18.50 -8.65 48.34
CA GLY A 9 -17.10 -8.47 47.98
C GLY A 9 -16.12 -8.50 49.15
N GLN A 10 -16.59 -8.45 50.40
CA GLN A 10 -15.75 -8.49 51.59
C GLN A 10 -15.13 -9.87 51.80
N LEU A 11 -13.84 -9.90 52.18
CA LEU A 11 -13.11 -11.13 52.48
C LEU A 11 -13.39 -11.61 53.90
N VAL A 12 -13.60 -12.91 54.05
CA VAL A 12 -14.08 -13.53 55.28
C VAL A 12 -13.48 -14.92 55.51
N GLU A 13 -13.52 -15.39 56.75
CA GLU A 13 -13.21 -16.75 57.19
C GLU A 13 -14.47 -17.42 57.75
N ILE A 14 -14.68 -18.68 57.39
CA ILE A 14 -15.83 -19.49 57.84
C ILE A 14 -15.54 -20.13 59.20
N THR A 15 -16.48 -20.04 60.14
CA THR A 15 -16.35 -20.54 61.51
C THR A 15 -17.63 -21.24 62.00
N GLY A 16 -17.50 -22.44 62.55
CA GLY A 16 -18.61 -23.23 63.11
C GLY A 16 -19.58 -23.88 62.12
N VAL A 17 -19.19 -24.11 60.86
CA VAL A 17 -20.03 -24.68 59.79
C VAL A 17 -19.47 -26.03 59.31
N THR A 18 -20.33 -27.05 59.20
CA THR A 18 -19.99 -28.33 58.57
C THR A 18 -21.10 -28.66 57.58
N VAL A 19 -20.87 -28.42 56.29
CA VAL A 19 -21.86 -28.56 55.21
C VAL A 19 -21.16 -29.20 54.01
N ALA A 20 -21.90 -29.89 53.14
CA ALA A 20 -21.37 -30.34 51.86
C ALA A 20 -21.25 -29.13 50.93
N PRO A 21 -20.03 -28.70 50.53
CA PRO A 21 -19.88 -27.56 49.63
C PRO A 21 -20.38 -27.91 48.22
N ASP A 22 -21.04 -26.96 47.56
CA ASP A 22 -21.24 -27.01 46.10
C ASP A 22 -20.01 -26.36 45.46
N ARG A 23 -19.41 -26.93 44.41
CA ARG A 23 -18.24 -26.30 43.76
C ARG A 23 -18.64 -25.16 42.83
N TRP A 24 -17.90 -24.06 42.86
CA TRP A 24 -18.03 -22.99 41.88
C TRP A 24 -17.48 -23.48 40.53
N ARG A 25 -18.34 -24.03 39.67
CA ARG A 25 -18.02 -24.37 38.28
C ARG A 25 -19.07 -23.80 37.35
N LYS A 26 -18.63 -23.32 36.18
CA LYS A 26 -19.51 -22.94 35.06
C LYS A 26 -20.34 -24.15 34.57
N ASP A 27 -19.90 -25.38 34.87
CA ASP A 27 -20.50 -26.65 34.46
C ASP A 27 -20.75 -27.62 35.63
N GLY A 28 -21.78 -27.35 36.43
CA GLY A 28 -22.79 -28.31 36.91
C GLY A 28 -22.46 -29.69 37.52
N ALA A 29 -21.24 -30.02 37.94
CA ALA A 29 -20.94 -31.32 38.55
C ALA A 29 -20.83 -31.25 40.09
N VAL A 30 -21.76 -31.93 40.78
CA VAL A 30 -21.83 -32.08 42.24
C VAL A 30 -21.39 -33.50 42.64
N THR A 31 -20.37 -33.62 43.49
CA THR A 31 -20.02 -34.75 44.39
C THR A 31 -18.97 -34.22 45.38
N ASP A 32 -18.89 -34.51 46.69
CA ASP A 32 -19.31 -35.63 47.53
C ASP A 32 -19.24 -35.20 49.02
N GLY A 33 -20.14 -35.69 49.89
CA GLY A 33 -20.03 -35.74 51.38
C GLY A 33 -19.86 -34.43 52.20
N PRO A 34 -20.29 -34.37 53.48
CA PRO A 34 -20.03 -33.20 54.33
C PRO A 34 -18.52 -33.07 54.61
N GLN A 35 -17.94 -31.92 54.23
CA GLN A 35 -16.56 -31.55 54.56
C GLN A 35 -16.54 -30.52 55.69
N ASP A 36 -15.46 -30.50 56.48
CA ASP A 36 -15.23 -29.45 57.45
C ASP A 36 -14.71 -28.20 56.71
N VAL A 37 -15.56 -27.17 56.62
CA VAL A 37 -15.26 -25.91 55.92
C VAL A 37 -14.76 -24.82 56.87
N ASN A 38 -14.52 -25.17 58.15
CA ASN A 38 -14.01 -24.23 59.14
C ASN A 38 -12.57 -23.82 58.85
N GLY A 39 -12.30 -22.52 58.94
CA GLY A 39 -11.00 -21.93 58.63
C GLY A 39 -10.78 -21.64 57.15
N LEU A 40 -11.71 -22.00 56.27
CA LEU A 40 -11.63 -21.62 54.86
C LEU A 40 -11.88 -20.12 54.72
N GLN A 41 -10.98 -19.47 54.00
CA GLN A 41 -11.07 -18.06 53.63
C GLN A 41 -11.71 -17.90 52.25
N GLY A 42 -12.45 -16.82 52.05
CA GLY A 42 -13.20 -16.57 50.82
C GLY A 42 -13.78 -15.17 50.71
N GLN A 43 -14.64 -14.98 49.71
CA GLN A 43 -15.30 -13.71 49.39
C GLN A 43 -16.83 -13.87 49.47
N LEU A 44 -17.49 -12.88 50.08
CA LEU A 44 -18.96 -12.81 50.10
C LEU A 44 -19.53 -12.44 48.73
N ILE A 45 -20.42 -13.27 48.19
CA ILE A 45 -20.96 -13.13 46.83
C ILE A 45 -22.35 -12.52 46.83
N GLU A 46 -23.25 -13.07 47.64
CA GLU A 46 -24.66 -12.69 47.70
C GLU A 46 -25.24 -13.05 49.08
N PHE A 47 -26.24 -12.29 49.52
CA PHE A 47 -26.97 -12.55 50.76
C PHE A 47 -28.39 -13.01 50.44
N ASP A 48 -28.77 -14.20 50.90
CA ASP A 48 -30.13 -14.74 50.78
C ASP A 48 -30.98 -14.20 51.95
N GLU A 49 -31.83 -13.21 51.67
CA GLU A 49 -32.70 -12.58 52.68
C GLU A 49 -33.71 -13.55 53.30
N GLU A 50 -34.15 -14.58 52.58
CA GLU A 50 -35.14 -15.56 53.07
C GLU A 50 -34.51 -16.53 54.07
N LYS A 51 -33.27 -16.95 53.81
CA LYS A 51 -32.53 -17.89 54.67
C LYS A 51 -31.65 -17.21 55.71
N SER A 52 -31.41 -15.90 55.58
CA SER A 52 -30.46 -15.14 56.40
C SER A 52 -29.04 -15.74 56.36
N GLU A 53 -28.62 -16.15 55.16
CA GLU A 53 -27.34 -16.79 54.90
C GLU A 53 -26.57 -16.03 53.81
N TRP A 54 -25.26 -15.96 53.96
CA TRP A 54 -24.36 -15.48 52.92
C TRP A 54 -23.86 -16.64 52.07
N THR A 55 -23.82 -16.44 50.76
CA THR A 55 -23.07 -17.27 49.82
C THR A 55 -21.63 -16.79 49.77
N ILE A 56 -20.70 -17.68 50.10
CA ILE A 56 -19.26 -17.43 50.15
C ILE A 56 -18.58 -18.28 49.08
N ALA A 57 -17.76 -17.67 48.22
CA ALA A 57 -16.82 -18.41 47.40
C ALA A 57 -15.48 -18.51 48.15
N THR A 58 -14.98 -19.72 48.43
CA THR A 58 -13.70 -19.92 49.12
C THR A 58 -12.54 -19.84 48.12
N PHE A 59 -11.32 -19.55 48.57
CA PHE A 59 -10.14 -19.56 47.67
C PHE A 59 -9.88 -20.91 46.99
N SER A 60 -10.43 -22.00 47.54
CA SER A 60 -10.45 -23.33 46.95
C SER A 60 -11.58 -23.52 45.92
N ALA A 61 -12.23 -22.44 45.50
CA ALA A 61 -13.37 -22.40 44.59
C ALA A 61 -14.62 -23.19 45.07
N ASP A 62 -14.79 -23.37 46.38
CA ASP A 62 -16.01 -23.95 46.95
C ASP A 62 -17.05 -22.85 47.22
N ILE A 63 -18.32 -23.13 46.96
CA ILE A 63 -19.46 -22.30 47.35
C ILE A 63 -20.05 -22.84 48.65
N VAL A 64 -20.05 -22.00 49.67
CA VAL A 64 -20.58 -22.32 51.00
C VAL A 64 -21.65 -21.32 51.38
N ALA A 65 -22.80 -21.81 51.82
CA ALA A 65 -23.82 -21.00 52.48
C ALA A 65 -23.58 -21.02 54.00
N ALA A 66 -23.46 -19.85 54.61
CA ALA A 66 -23.25 -19.73 56.06
C ALA A 66 -24.04 -18.56 56.66
N GLN A 67 -24.54 -18.74 57.88
CA GLN A 67 -25.16 -17.64 58.63
C GLN A 67 -24.10 -16.60 59.03
N GLU A 68 -24.48 -15.33 59.14
CA GLU A 68 -23.56 -14.24 59.50
C GLU A 68 -22.82 -14.48 60.83
N SER A 69 -23.42 -15.19 61.79
CA SER A 69 -22.78 -15.58 63.06
C SER A 69 -21.63 -16.56 62.91
N CYS A 70 -21.51 -17.21 61.75
CA CYS A 70 -20.50 -18.18 61.39
C CYS A 70 -19.40 -17.58 60.49
N ILE A 71 -19.37 -16.25 60.33
CA ILE A 71 -18.48 -15.57 59.40
C ILE A 71 -17.66 -14.53 60.15
N ARG A 72 -16.34 -14.59 60.00
CA ARG A 72 -15.40 -13.62 60.54
C ARG A 72 -14.80 -12.78 59.40
N PRO A 73 -14.92 -11.44 59.41
CA PRO A 73 -14.20 -10.59 58.46
C PRO A 73 -12.68 -10.72 58.61
N LEU A 74 -11.97 -10.78 57.49
CA LEU A 74 -10.51 -10.71 57.46
C LEU A 74 -10.03 -9.26 57.61
N THR A 75 -8.92 -9.09 58.33
CA THR A 75 -8.23 -7.81 58.53
C THR A 75 -6.92 -7.78 57.74
N ALA A 76 -6.24 -6.62 57.66
CA ALA A 76 -4.96 -6.51 56.95
C ALA A 76 -3.87 -7.47 57.48
N ASP A 77 -3.90 -7.78 58.79
CA ASP A 77 -2.95 -8.73 59.39
C ASP A 77 -3.21 -10.18 58.95
N ASP A 78 -4.42 -10.50 58.47
CA ASP A 78 -4.79 -11.81 57.93
C ASP A 78 -4.39 -11.97 56.45
N LEU A 79 -3.98 -10.89 55.77
CA LEU A 79 -3.74 -10.80 54.32
C LEU A 79 -2.26 -10.52 54.00
N GLN A 80 -1.32 -11.32 54.52
CA GLN A 80 0.12 -11.04 54.40
C GLN A 80 0.77 -11.57 53.11
N ASP A 81 0.13 -12.54 52.45
CA ASP A 81 0.76 -13.28 51.33
C ASP A 81 0.34 -12.75 49.95
N TYR A 82 -0.57 -11.79 49.86
CA TYR A 82 -1.05 -11.20 48.61
C TYR A 82 -1.57 -9.78 48.82
N ASP A 83 -1.47 -8.95 47.78
CA ASP A 83 -1.95 -7.56 47.79
C ASP A 83 -3.44 -7.48 47.47
N ILE A 84 -3.89 -8.26 46.47
CA ILE A 84 -5.20 -8.10 45.83
C ILE A 84 -5.87 -9.46 45.61
N THR A 85 -7.20 -9.49 45.66
CA THR A 85 -8.00 -10.70 45.38
C THR A 85 -8.83 -10.54 44.11
N LEU A 86 -8.55 -11.39 43.11
CA LEU A 86 -9.29 -11.48 41.85
C LEU A 86 -10.43 -12.50 41.99
N GLY A 87 -11.56 -12.03 42.51
CA GLY A 87 -12.71 -12.86 42.88
C GLY A 87 -14.02 -12.52 42.15
N PRO A 88 -15.01 -13.42 42.21
CA PRO A 88 -16.26 -13.31 41.46
C PRO A 88 -17.19 -12.17 41.90
N ALA A 89 -16.97 -11.57 43.07
CA ALA A 89 -17.73 -10.41 43.55
C ALA A 89 -16.88 -9.14 43.66
N SER A 90 -15.69 -9.12 43.07
CA SER A 90 -14.83 -7.93 43.08
C SER A 90 -15.32 -6.85 42.09
N ASP A 91 -15.20 -5.57 42.48
CA ASP A 91 -15.53 -4.42 41.62
C ASP A 91 -14.36 -4.10 40.70
N THR A 92 -14.55 -4.30 39.39
CA THR A 92 -13.48 -4.15 38.39
C THR A 92 -12.90 -2.73 38.32
N GLY A 93 -13.69 -1.69 38.60
CA GLY A 93 -13.21 -0.31 38.58
C GLY A 93 -12.29 0.01 39.76
N VAL A 94 -12.65 -0.47 40.95
CA VAL A 94 -11.84 -0.30 42.17
C VAL A 94 -10.57 -1.13 42.09
N MET A 95 -10.68 -2.39 41.62
CA MET A 95 -9.55 -3.29 41.47
C MET A 95 -8.48 -2.77 40.51
N GLY A 96 -8.90 -2.23 39.36
CA GLY A 96 -7.95 -1.68 38.40
C GLY A 96 -7.14 -0.53 38.99
N ALA A 97 -7.79 0.39 39.71
CA ALA A 97 -7.13 1.51 40.38
C ALA A 97 -6.15 1.04 41.47
N GLU A 98 -6.57 0.11 42.34
CA GLU A 98 -5.72 -0.41 43.43
C GLU A 98 -4.53 -1.20 42.88
N LEU A 99 -4.74 -2.02 41.85
CA LEU A 99 -3.67 -2.77 41.20
C LEU A 99 -2.63 -1.85 40.55
N THR A 100 -3.09 -0.79 39.89
CA THR A 100 -2.19 0.20 39.28
C THR A 100 -1.50 1.06 40.33
N GLU A 101 -2.15 1.42 41.44
CA GLU A 101 -1.52 2.12 42.56
C GLU A 101 -0.34 1.30 43.14
N ARG A 102 -0.54 0.00 43.36
CA ARG A 102 0.53 -0.91 43.78
C ARG A 102 1.67 -0.97 42.76
N LEU A 103 1.35 -1.14 41.47
CA LEU A 103 2.35 -1.12 40.40
C LEU A 103 3.11 0.22 40.33
N SER A 104 2.47 1.33 40.65
CA SER A 104 3.10 2.66 40.66
C SER A 104 4.03 2.84 41.86
N ASP A 105 3.58 2.43 43.05
CA ASP A 105 4.32 2.60 44.30
C ASP A 105 5.47 1.61 44.45
N GLN A 106 5.18 0.31 44.41
CA GLN A 106 6.16 -0.75 44.67
C GLN A 106 6.68 -1.43 43.40
N GLY A 107 6.04 -1.22 42.24
CA GLY A 107 6.49 -1.79 40.96
C GLY A 107 6.11 -3.26 40.72
N TYR A 108 5.35 -3.87 41.64
CA TYR A 108 4.77 -5.21 41.51
C TYR A 108 3.47 -5.32 42.31
N ALA A 109 2.67 -6.36 42.04
CA ALA A 109 1.51 -6.72 42.84
C ALA A 109 1.23 -8.22 42.76
N VAL A 110 0.98 -8.85 43.91
CA VAL A 110 0.62 -10.26 44.04
C VAL A 110 -0.88 -10.38 44.19
N CYS A 111 -1.51 -11.15 43.30
CA CYS A 111 -2.94 -11.37 43.25
C CYS A 111 -3.29 -12.81 43.62
N ARG A 112 -4.29 -12.99 44.48
CA ARG A 112 -4.88 -14.28 44.83
C ARG A 112 -6.10 -14.58 43.95
N LEU A 113 -6.14 -15.80 43.40
CA LEU A 113 -7.26 -16.32 42.60
C LEU A 113 -8.05 -17.38 43.37
N PHE A 114 -9.24 -17.71 42.85
CA PHE A 114 -10.14 -18.75 43.35
C PHE A 114 -10.00 -19.97 42.45
N VAL A 115 -9.18 -20.94 42.87
CA VAL A 115 -8.87 -22.13 42.05
C VAL A 115 -8.98 -23.38 42.90
N ALA A 116 -9.69 -24.38 42.41
CA ALA A 116 -9.82 -25.64 43.14
C ALA A 116 -8.50 -26.41 43.15
N PRO A 117 -8.13 -27.05 44.27
CA PRO A 117 -6.94 -27.91 44.33
C PRO A 117 -6.90 -28.99 43.25
N ASP A 118 -8.05 -29.60 42.93
CA ASP A 118 -8.16 -30.61 41.87
C ASP A 118 -7.87 -30.05 40.48
N ASP A 119 -8.22 -28.77 40.22
CA ASP A 119 -7.97 -28.12 38.94
C ASP A 119 -6.47 -27.83 38.78
N LEU A 120 -5.77 -27.44 39.86
CA LEU A 120 -4.31 -27.30 39.88
C LEU A 120 -3.59 -28.63 39.60
N GLU A 121 -4.07 -29.74 40.17
CA GLU A 121 -3.53 -31.06 39.85
C GLU A 121 -3.77 -31.46 38.39
N GLU A 122 -4.95 -31.15 37.85
CA GLU A 122 -5.30 -31.47 36.46
C GLU A 122 -4.50 -30.64 35.44
N MET A 123 -4.17 -29.39 35.76
CA MET A 123 -3.26 -28.58 34.95
C MET A 123 -1.86 -29.21 34.85
N VAL A 124 -1.32 -29.72 35.96
CA VAL A 124 -0.03 -30.44 35.94
C VAL A 124 -0.14 -31.72 35.11
N ARG A 125 -1.24 -32.48 35.23
CA ARG A 125 -1.45 -33.68 34.38
C ARG A 125 -1.56 -33.34 32.89
N THR A 126 -2.13 -32.19 32.58
CA THR A 126 -2.21 -31.64 31.22
C THR A 126 -0.82 -31.31 30.69
N ALA A 127 0.01 -30.63 31.49
CA ALA A 127 1.40 -30.34 31.15
C ALA A 127 2.23 -31.63 30.98
N ASP A 128 2.10 -32.60 31.89
CA ASP A 128 2.73 -33.93 31.78
C ASP A 128 2.34 -34.67 30.50
N ARG A 129 1.08 -34.52 30.06
CA ARG A 129 0.61 -35.07 28.79
C ARG A 129 1.30 -34.40 27.60
N CYS A 130 1.38 -33.07 27.59
CA CYS A 130 2.12 -32.32 26.56
C CYS A 130 3.60 -32.72 26.51
N THR A 131 4.24 -32.96 27.66
CA THR A 131 5.61 -33.48 27.72
C THR A 131 5.72 -34.87 27.08
N ARG A 132 4.80 -35.80 27.38
CA ARG A 132 4.78 -37.15 26.76
C ARG A 132 4.51 -37.12 25.25
N GLU A 133 3.72 -36.16 24.78
CA GLU A 133 3.42 -35.95 23.36
C GLU A 133 4.55 -35.18 22.63
N GLY A 134 5.61 -34.77 23.34
CA GLY A 134 6.77 -34.11 22.75
C GLY A 134 6.53 -32.65 22.36
N ALA A 135 5.53 -31.99 22.96
CA ALA A 135 5.16 -30.62 22.62
C ALA A 135 6.08 -29.56 23.24
N PHE A 136 6.69 -29.85 24.38
CA PHE A 136 7.63 -28.95 25.05
C PHE A 136 8.99 -28.92 24.35
N ALA A 137 9.64 -27.76 24.37
CA ALA A 137 10.99 -27.54 23.87
C ALA A 137 11.80 -26.67 24.84
N ARG A 138 13.13 -26.64 24.67
CA ARG A 138 14.00 -25.69 25.37
C ARG A 138 14.27 -24.49 24.47
N LEU A 139 14.29 -23.30 25.05
CA LEU A 139 14.69 -22.09 24.36
C LEU A 139 16.19 -22.15 24.01
N ALA A 140 16.63 -21.37 23.02
CA ALA A 140 18.05 -21.10 22.85
C ALA A 140 18.62 -20.54 24.15
N ALA A 141 19.84 -20.93 24.52
CA ALA A 141 20.43 -20.62 25.83
C ALA A 141 20.47 -19.11 26.10
N GLU A 142 20.68 -18.35 25.03
CA GLU A 142 20.76 -16.90 24.99
C GLU A 142 19.41 -16.20 25.28
N LEU A 143 18.28 -16.90 25.06
CA LEU A 143 16.92 -16.38 25.27
C LEU A 143 16.35 -16.72 26.66
N GLU A 144 16.93 -17.72 27.34
CA GLU A 144 16.41 -18.24 28.60
C GLU A 144 16.29 -17.13 29.67
N SER A 145 17.29 -16.24 29.75
CA SER A 145 17.32 -15.15 30.73
C SER A 145 16.20 -14.13 30.57
N GLY A 146 15.70 -13.92 29.33
CA GLY A 146 14.60 -13.00 29.06
C GLY A 146 13.23 -13.58 29.38
N TYR A 147 12.96 -14.82 28.98
CA TYR A 147 11.65 -15.46 29.17
C TYR A 147 11.49 -16.09 30.57
N LEU A 148 12.54 -16.71 31.08
CA LEU A 148 12.53 -17.45 32.35
C LEU A 148 13.21 -16.69 33.50
N GLY A 149 13.87 -15.57 33.21
CA GLY A 149 14.61 -14.79 34.21
C GLY A 149 16.03 -15.30 34.42
N GLN A 150 16.81 -14.57 35.22
CA GLN A 150 18.23 -14.89 35.45
C GLN A 150 18.41 -16.31 36.00
N ASP A 151 19.34 -17.05 35.41
CA ASP A 151 19.62 -18.46 35.68
C ASP A 151 18.43 -19.43 35.47
N GLY A 152 17.33 -18.96 34.87
CA GLY A 152 16.13 -19.75 34.62
C GLY A 152 16.36 -20.77 33.51
N LYS A 153 16.03 -22.03 33.77
CA LYS A 153 16.07 -23.12 32.80
C LYS A 153 14.81 -23.97 32.92
N GLY A 154 14.28 -24.43 31.78
CA GLY A 154 13.14 -25.32 31.81
C GLY A 154 12.60 -25.70 30.44
N LYS A 155 11.62 -26.60 30.48
CA LYS A 155 10.81 -26.99 29.34
C LYS A 155 9.77 -25.89 29.12
N THR A 156 9.71 -25.33 27.92
CA THR A 156 8.77 -24.26 27.55
C THR A 156 7.79 -24.70 26.45
N LEU A 157 6.59 -24.16 26.49
CA LEU A 157 5.57 -24.35 25.46
C LEU A 157 4.72 -23.07 25.37
N SER A 158 4.73 -22.42 24.21
CA SER A 158 3.82 -21.30 23.92
C SER A 158 2.44 -21.84 23.58
N VAL A 159 1.41 -21.30 24.22
CA VAL A 159 0.02 -21.75 24.08
C VAL A 159 -0.88 -20.56 23.78
N ASP A 160 -1.73 -20.75 22.77
CA ASP A 160 -2.88 -19.89 22.49
C ASP A 160 -4.15 -20.73 22.62
N LEU A 161 -4.80 -20.65 23.78
CA LEU A 161 -5.99 -21.46 24.11
C LEU A 161 -7.22 -21.10 23.28
N ASP A 162 -7.24 -19.91 22.68
CA ASP A 162 -8.37 -19.43 21.87
C ASP A 162 -8.19 -19.74 20.37
N SER A 163 -7.04 -20.29 19.97
CA SER A 163 -6.77 -20.72 18.60
C SER A 163 -7.68 -21.88 18.16
N SER A 164 -8.13 -21.84 16.89
CA SER A 164 -8.89 -22.95 16.28
C SER A 164 -8.06 -24.22 16.15
N ASP A 165 -6.73 -24.09 16.11
CA ASP A 165 -5.82 -25.16 15.75
C ASP A 165 -5.24 -25.88 16.99
N ILE A 166 -5.57 -25.42 18.20
CA ILE A 166 -5.12 -26.07 19.43
C ILE A 166 -5.88 -27.37 19.71
N ALA A 167 -5.20 -28.33 20.35
CA ALA A 167 -5.77 -29.61 20.73
C ALA A 167 -6.94 -29.44 21.72
N ASP A 168 -8.03 -30.20 21.51
CA ASP A 168 -9.26 -30.09 22.30
C ASP A 168 -9.02 -30.27 23.81
N PHE A 169 -8.10 -31.15 24.20
CA PHE A 169 -7.79 -31.39 25.61
C PHE A 169 -7.12 -30.19 26.31
N LEU A 170 -6.39 -29.34 25.57
CA LEU A 170 -5.83 -28.10 26.11
C LEU A 170 -6.92 -27.04 26.24
N ARG A 171 -7.77 -26.92 25.21
CA ARG A 171 -8.90 -25.99 25.19
C ARG A 171 -9.90 -26.27 26.31
N GLU A 172 -10.14 -27.55 26.62
CA GLU A 172 -11.04 -28.00 27.69
C GLU A 172 -10.34 -28.12 29.06
N SER A 173 -9.04 -27.84 29.14
CA SER A 173 -8.31 -27.95 30.41
C SER A 173 -8.61 -26.77 31.35
N PRO A 174 -8.40 -26.94 32.66
CA PRO A 174 -8.54 -25.84 33.61
C PRO A 174 -7.55 -24.68 33.39
N LEU A 175 -6.53 -24.82 32.53
CA LEU A 175 -5.56 -23.76 32.19
C LEU A 175 -6.25 -22.45 31.77
N LYS A 176 -7.46 -22.54 31.18
CA LYS A 176 -8.26 -21.38 30.80
C LYS A 176 -8.57 -20.43 31.97
N ILE A 177 -8.63 -20.93 33.21
CA ILE A 177 -8.81 -20.10 34.42
C ILE A 177 -7.71 -19.05 34.55
N PHE A 178 -6.45 -19.44 34.32
CA PHE A 178 -5.31 -18.54 34.45
C PHE A 178 -5.13 -17.67 33.20
N GLU A 179 -5.46 -18.19 32.02
CA GLU A 179 -5.50 -17.39 30.79
C GLU A 179 -6.50 -16.24 30.91
N ASP A 180 -7.72 -16.53 31.39
CA ASP A 180 -8.75 -15.53 31.65
C ASP A 180 -8.30 -14.54 32.73
N ALA A 181 -7.52 -14.99 33.73
CA ALA A 181 -6.96 -14.11 34.75
C ALA A 181 -5.90 -13.14 34.17
N ILE A 182 -5.01 -13.61 33.29
CA ILE A 182 -4.03 -12.78 32.60
C ILE A 182 -4.74 -11.72 31.75
N GLU A 183 -5.77 -12.12 30.98
CA GLU A 183 -6.59 -11.20 30.18
C GLU A 183 -7.34 -10.18 31.04
N THR A 184 -7.90 -10.63 32.16
CA THR A 184 -8.60 -9.79 33.13
C THR A 184 -7.66 -8.75 33.71
N VAL A 185 -6.46 -9.12 34.16
CA VAL A 185 -5.47 -8.17 34.67
C VAL A 185 -5.12 -7.13 33.61
N GLY A 186 -4.81 -7.55 32.38
CA GLY A 186 -4.53 -6.63 31.28
C GLY A 186 -5.66 -5.64 31.03
N THR A 187 -6.91 -6.10 31.08
CA THR A 187 -8.11 -5.26 30.90
C THR A 187 -8.33 -4.29 32.07
N LEU A 188 -8.10 -4.75 33.31
CA LEU A 188 -8.29 -3.95 34.53
C LEU A 188 -7.32 -2.79 34.62
N VAL A 189 -6.04 -3.01 34.29
CA VAL A 189 -5.00 -1.98 34.44
C VAL A 189 -4.98 -1.00 33.26
N ARG A 190 -5.43 -1.41 32.07
CA ARG A 190 -5.34 -0.61 30.83
C ARG A 190 -5.82 0.85 30.96
N PRO A 191 -6.94 1.18 31.64
CA PRO A 191 -7.38 2.56 31.79
C PRO A 191 -6.48 3.43 32.67
N PHE A 192 -5.60 2.80 33.45
CA PHE A 192 -4.81 3.45 34.51
C PHE A 192 -3.30 3.42 34.22
N VAL A 193 -2.78 2.49 33.41
CA VAL A 193 -1.34 2.37 33.13
C VAL A 193 -0.75 3.58 32.41
N GLU A 194 -1.44 4.18 31.44
CA GLU A 194 -0.93 5.38 30.77
C GLU A 194 -0.81 6.57 31.74
N PRO A 195 -1.87 6.95 32.49
CA PRO A 195 -1.78 8.07 33.42
C PRO A 195 -0.85 7.82 34.61
N GLU A 196 -0.76 6.59 35.15
CA GLU A 196 -0.02 6.29 36.39
C GLU A 196 1.40 5.73 36.16
N LEU A 197 1.60 4.93 35.09
CA LEU A 197 2.87 4.25 34.80
C LEU A 197 3.58 4.78 33.55
N GLY A 198 2.91 5.58 32.71
CA GLY A 198 3.53 6.31 31.60
C GLY A 198 3.71 5.52 30.30
N PHE A 199 3.01 4.41 30.11
CA PHE A 199 2.97 3.63 28.87
C PHE A 199 1.56 3.11 28.57
N ASP A 200 1.27 2.75 27.32
CA ASP A 200 0.03 2.06 26.94
C ASP A 200 0.29 0.56 26.71
N ILE A 201 -0.73 -0.26 26.95
CA ILE A 201 -0.70 -1.69 26.62
C ILE A 201 -1.26 -1.85 25.20
N TYR A 202 -0.35 -1.99 24.23
CA TYR A 202 -0.69 -2.16 22.82
C TYR A 202 -1.07 -3.61 22.49
N SER A 203 -0.28 -4.57 22.97
CA SER A 203 -0.46 -6.01 22.71
C SER A 203 0.09 -6.86 23.86
N ARG A 204 -0.19 -8.17 23.86
CA ARG A 204 0.46 -9.15 24.75
C ARG A 204 1.05 -10.31 23.97
N THR A 205 2.04 -10.99 24.55
CA THR A 205 2.52 -12.29 24.02
C THR A 205 1.51 -13.40 24.29
N SER A 206 1.59 -14.49 23.51
CA SER A 206 0.97 -15.76 23.89
C SER A 206 1.49 -16.22 25.25
N THR A 207 0.67 -16.99 25.96
CA THR A 207 1.02 -17.49 27.28
C THR A 207 2.05 -18.60 27.15
N MET A 208 3.18 -18.43 27.83
CA MET A 208 4.23 -19.43 27.90
C MET A 208 4.04 -20.30 29.13
N MET A 209 3.90 -21.61 28.92
CA MET A 209 4.00 -22.60 30.00
C MET A 209 5.46 -22.96 30.21
N SER A 210 5.91 -22.99 31.45
CA SER A 210 7.24 -23.46 31.82
C SER A 210 7.19 -24.51 32.94
N LEU A 211 7.98 -25.57 32.76
CA LEU A 211 8.23 -26.62 33.74
C LEU A 211 9.72 -26.67 34.08
N PRO A 212 10.10 -26.88 35.35
CA PRO A 212 11.49 -27.12 35.72
C PRO A 212 12.01 -28.41 35.06
N PHE A 213 13.32 -28.51 34.90
CA PHE A 213 13.97 -29.74 34.46
C PHE A 213 14.01 -30.78 35.59
N ASP A 214 13.69 -32.02 35.26
CA ASP A 214 13.92 -33.18 36.11
C ASP A 214 15.34 -33.75 35.90
N ASP A 215 15.78 -34.66 36.79
CA ASP A 215 17.08 -35.32 36.66
C ASP A 215 17.24 -36.03 35.30
N GLY A 216 18.16 -35.53 34.47
CA GLY A 216 18.45 -36.05 33.13
C GLY A 216 17.75 -35.31 31.98
N ASP A 217 16.86 -34.35 32.25
CA ASP A 217 16.20 -33.56 31.20
C ASP A 217 17.18 -32.63 30.46
N GLU A 218 18.21 -32.08 31.12
CA GLU A 218 19.21 -31.22 30.47
C GLU A 218 19.91 -31.94 29.30
N ASP A 219 20.09 -33.27 29.38
CA ASP A 219 20.66 -34.08 28.31
C ASP A 219 19.67 -34.35 27.17
N MET A 220 18.36 -34.39 27.46
CA MET A 220 17.30 -34.64 26.48
C MET A 220 16.87 -33.38 25.72
N PHE A 221 16.97 -32.21 26.36
CA PHE A 221 16.59 -30.92 25.81
C PHE A 221 17.82 -30.03 25.59
N SER A 222 18.54 -30.29 24.49
CA SER A 222 19.65 -29.42 24.07
C SER A 222 19.09 -28.09 23.55
N PRO A 223 19.68 -26.94 23.93
CA PRO A 223 19.26 -25.65 23.41
C PRO A 223 19.56 -25.57 21.90
N PRO A 224 18.62 -25.09 21.08
CA PRO A 224 18.89 -24.82 19.66
C PRO A 224 19.85 -23.65 19.50
N ASP A 225 20.53 -23.60 18.34
CA ASP A 225 21.23 -22.39 17.91
C ASP A 225 20.21 -21.31 17.55
N ILE A 226 20.51 -20.05 17.84
CA ILE A 226 19.68 -18.90 17.49
C ILE A 226 20.17 -18.25 16.19
N ASP A 227 19.26 -17.86 15.31
CA ASP A 227 19.57 -17.04 14.14
C ASP A 227 19.30 -15.54 14.36
N ASN A 228 19.74 -14.70 13.42
CA ASN A 228 19.56 -13.25 13.52
C ASN A 228 18.08 -12.82 13.51
N GLU A 229 17.20 -13.57 12.86
CA GLU A 229 15.77 -13.25 12.80
C GLU A 229 15.11 -13.51 14.16
N GLU A 230 15.39 -14.67 14.76
CA GLU A 230 14.95 -15.03 16.10
C GLU A 230 15.49 -14.04 17.16
N ALA A 231 16.78 -13.69 17.08
CA ALA A 231 17.40 -12.74 17.99
C ALA A 231 16.80 -11.33 17.87
N ALA A 232 16.56 -10.84 16.66
CA ALA A 232 15.97 -9.53 16.42
C ALA A 232 14.51 -9.46 16.89
N ASN A 233 13.73 -10.52 16.62
CA ASN A 233 12.35 -10.63 17.09
C ASN A 233 12.27 -10.64 18.62
N PHE A 234 13.18 -11.36 19.27
CA PHE A 234 13.29 -11.38 20.71
C PHE A 234 13.64 -10.01 21.29
N LEU A 235 14.67 -9.33 20.78
CA LEU A 235 15.03 -7.98 21.24
C LEU A 235 13.90 -6.98 21.05
N SER A 236 13.24 -6.99 19.89
CA SER A 236 12.07 -6.15 19.62
C SER A 236 10.94 -6.37 20.61
N MET A 237 10.66 -7.63 20.98
CA MET A 237 9.68 -7.96 22.01
C MET A 237 10.13 -7.46 23.39
N MET A 238 11.36 -7.77 23.80
CA MET A 238 11.88 -7.41 25.12
C MET A 238 12.00 -5.89 25.33
N TRP A 239 12.34 -5.11 24.31
CA TRP A 239 12.37 -3.64 24.38
C TRP A 239 10.99 -3.02 24.53
N ARG A 240 9.94 -3.73 24.09
CA ARG A 240 8.54 -3.30 24.21
C ARG A 240 7.87 -3.82 25.48
N SER A 241 8.43 -4.81 26.15
CA SER A 241 7.87 -5.40 27.37
C SER A 241 7.82 -4.41 28.53
N LYS A 242 6.62 -4.07 29.00
CA LYS A 242 6.37 -3.12 30.11
C LYS A 242 5.92 -3.80 31.39
N LEU A 243 5.03 -4.78 31.28
CA LEU A 243 4.62 -5.63 32.40
C LEU A 243 4.87 -7.09 32.06
N MET A 244 5.23 -7.87 33.07
CA MET A 244 5.22 -9.32 32.99
C MET A 244 4.28 -9.87 34.06
N ILE A 245 3.48 -10.86 33.68
CA ILE A 245 2.71 -11.68 34.63
C ILE A 245 3.41 -13.03 34.76
N LEU A 246 3.57 -13.48 36.00
CA LEU A 246 3.99 -14.83 36.34
C LEU A 246 2.94 -15.46 37.25
N VAL A 247 2.41 -16.61 36.83
CA VAL A 247 1.38 -17.36 37.52
C VAL A 247 1.95 -18.69 38.00
N ASN A 248 1.63 -19.10 39.24
CA ASN A 248 1.88 -20.46 39.70
C ASN A 248 0.60 -21.31 39.55
N ALA A 249 0.57 -22.11 38.49
CA ALA A 249 -0.54 -22.97 38.10
C ALA A 249 -0.40 -24.42 38.60
N GLY A 250 0.66 -24.74 39.35
CA GLY A 250 0.87 -26.06 39.95
C GLY A 250 0.73 -26.07 41.48
N PRO A 251 0.69 -27.25 42.11
CA PRO A 251 0.70 -27.39 43.57
C PRO A 251 2.07 -27.12 44.21
N GLY A 252 3.13 -26.99 43.40
CA GLY A 252 4.47 -26.59 43.86
C GLY A 252 4.54 -25.12 44.26
N VAL A 253 5.64 -24.69 44.88
CA VAL A 253 5.86 -23.30 45.26
C VAL A 253 6.88 -22.67 44.30
N THR A 254 6.60 -21.44 43.88
CA THR A 254 7.51 -20.65 43.04
C THR A 254 8.01 -19.44 43.82
N THR A 255 9.33 -19.29 43.90
CA THR A 255 9.97 -18.10 44.49
C THR A 255 10.39 -17.15 43.39
N LEU A 256 9.89 -15.92 43.42
CA LEU A 256 10.23 -14.85 42.47
C LEU A 256 11.14 -13.82 43.18
N THR A 257 12.33 -13.61 42.65
CA THR A 257 13.27 -12.58 43.10
C THR A 257 13.28 -11.43 42.10
N LEU A 258 12.98 -10.22 42.57
CA LEU A 258 13.03 -8.99 41.76
C LEU A 258 14.29 -8.19 42.11
N THR A 259 15.11 -7.89 41.12
CA THR A 259 16.35 -7.11 41.28
C THR A 259 16.17 -5.74 40.62
N PRO A 260 16.20 -4.62 41.38
CA PRO A 260 16.03 -3.28 40.80
C PRO A 260 17.07 -2.96 39.72
N LYS A 261 16.64 -2.32 38.62
CA LYS A 261 17.53 -1.86 37.53
C LYS A 261 18.27 -0.54 37.84
N ALA A 262 17.77 0.27 38.78
CA ALA A 262 18.39 1.54 39.16
C ALA A 262 19.52 1.34 40.19
N ILE A 263 20.68 1.97 39.94
CA ILE A 263 21.82 1.98 40.86
C ILE A 263 21.54 3.00 41.96
N THR A 264 21.27 2.53 43.17
CA THR A 264 21.33 3.35 44.38
C THR A 264 22.62 3.02 45.15
N ASP A 265 23.24 3.99 45.81
CA ASP A 265 24.45 3.83 46.65
C ASP A 265 24.26 2.90 47.88
N GLN A 266 23.11 2.24 48.01
CA GLN A 266 22.80 1.23 49.02
C GLN A 266 22.50 -0.08 48.30
N ASP A 267 22.96 -1.22 48.84
CA ASP A 267 22.58 -2.55 48.37
C ASP A 267 21.05 -2.61 48.25
N PRO A 268 20.50 -2.70 47.03
CA PRO A 268 19.06 -2.65 46.85
C PRO A 268 18.43 -3.85 47.56
N VAL A 269 17.44 -3.59 48.43
CA VAL A 269 16.61 -4.65 49.00
C VAL A 269 15.94 -5.37 47.83
N LYS A 270 16.27 -6.65 47.63
CA LYS A 270 15.69 -7.50 46.59
C LYS A 270 14.40 -8.12 47.13
N PRO A 271 13.20 -7.73 46.66
CA PRO A 271 11.98 -8.42 47.06
C PRO A 271 12.07 -9.89 46.65
N GLN A 272 11.92 -10.79 47.63
CA GLN A 272 11.71 -12.21 47.40
C GLN A 272 10.25 -12.52 47.71
N LEU A 273 9.50 -12.89 46.67
CA LEU A 273 8.07 -13.14 46.73
C LEU A 273 7.82 -14.64 46.61
N THR A 274 7.02 -15.19 47.51
CA THR A 274 6.57 -16.58 47.44
C THR A 274 5.22 -16.63 46.73
N ILE A 275 5.18 -17.12 45.50
CA ILE A 275 3.97 -17.25 44.70
C ILE A 275 3.37 -18.63 44.97
N LEU A 276 2.40 -18.69 45.87
CA LEU A 276 1.71 -19.93 46.24
C LEU A 276 0.78 -20.42 45.11
N PRO A 277 0.38 -21.70 45.11
CA PRO A 277 -0.59 -22.23 44.15
C PRO A 277 -1.86 -21.37 44.07
N GLY A 278 -2.28 -21.00 42.86
CA GLY A 278 -3.43 -20.11 42.66
C GLY A 278 -3.14 -18.62 42.89
N MET A 279 -1.87 -18.22 42.88
CA MET A 279 -1.46 -16.82 42.85
C MET A 279 -0.81 -16.44 41.53
N LEU A 280 -0.93 -15.16 41.18
CA LEU A 280 -0.16 -14.53 40.12
C LEU A 280 0.54 -13.28 40.63
N CYS A 281 1.67 -12.95 40.04
CA CYS A 281 2.39 -11.70 40.28
C CYS A 281 2.47 -10.93 38.96
N VAL A 282 2.12 -9.65 38.99
CA VAL A 282 2.35 -8.71 37.89
C VAL A 282 3.42 -7.71 38.33
N PHE A 283 4.42 -7.45 37.48
CA PHE A 283 5.50 -6.51 37.81
C PHE A 283 6.02 -5.74 36.60
N CYS A 284 6.59 -4.56 36.88
CA CYS A 284 7.10 -3.63 35.88
C CYS A 284 8.50 -4.04 35.39
N MET A 285 8.61 -4.42 34.12
CA MET A 285 9.86 -4.85 33.48
C MET A 285 10.89 -3.72 33.35
N ASP A 286 10.43 -2.47 33.30
CA ASP A 286 11.31 -1.29 33.30
C ASP A 286 11.99 -1.07 34.66
N ARG A 287 11.45 -1.63 35.75
CA ARG A 287 11.97 -1.42 37.12
C ARG A 287 12.84 -2.57 37.61
N TYR A 288 12.57 -3.80 37.18
CA TYR A 288 13.19 -5.00 37.73
C TYR A 288 13.74 -5.94 36.67
N LYS A 289 14.90 -6.53 36.95
CA LYS A 289 15.26 -7.87 36.46
C LYS A 289 14.60 -8.89 37.37
N PHE A 290 14.32 -10.09 36.87
CA PHE A 290 13.68 -11.13 37.65
C PHE A 290 14.44 -12.46 37.55
N ALA A 291 14.31 -13.27 38.59
CA ALA A 291 14.70 -14.68 38.60
C ALA A 291 13.60 -15.45 39.32
N HIS A 292 13.13 -16.55 38.76
CA HIS A 292 12.17 -17.41 39.45
C HIS A 292 12.67 -18.83 39.55
N GLN A 293 12.48 -19.42 40.73
CA GLN A 293 12.85 -20.81 41.01
C GLN A 293 11.62 -21.54 41.51
N SER A 294 11.35 -22.68 40.90
CA SER A 294 10.16 -23.47 41.09
C SER A 294 10.57 -24.84 41.66
N GLU A 295 10.01 -25.22 42.81
CA GLU A 295 10.33 -26.50 43.46
C GLU A 295 9.25 -27.57 43.20
N GLY A 296 9.69 -28.80 42.91
CA GLY A 296 8.80 -29.96 42.75
C GLY A 296 7.94 -29.90 41.48
N LYS A 297 6.66 -30.29 41.58
CA LYS A 297 5.68 -30.28 40.47
C LYS A 297 5.11 -28.89 40.21
N ALA A 298 5.95 -27.88 40.12
CA ALA A 298 5.54 -26.51 39.83
C ALA A 298 5.32 -26.33 38.33
N LEU A 299 4.22 -25.67 37.96
CA LEU A 299 3.88 -25.27 36.60
C LEU A 299 3.72 -23.77 36.60
N SER A 300 4.54 -23.07 35.84
CA SER A 300 4.48 -21.61 35.73
C SER A 300 3.87 -21.20 34.39
N LEU A 301 3.04 -20.17 34.41
CA LEU A 301 2.53 -19.51 33.19
C LEU A 301 3.03 -18.08 33.18
N SER A 302 3.53 -17.60 32.04
CA SER A 302 3.96 -16.22 31.91
C SER A 302 3.50 -15.57 30.60
N ALA A 303 3.29 -14.26 30.66
CA ALA A 303 2.97 -13.43 29.51
C ALA A 303 3.52 -12.02 29.69
N PHE A 304 3.90 -11.38 28.59
CA PHE A 304 4.39 -10.00 28.57
C PHE A 304 3.34 -9.08 27.95
N PHE A 305 3.14 -7.91 28.57
CA PHE A 305 2.39 -6.81 27.98
C PHE A 305 3.36 -5.82 27.34
N LEU A 306 3.11 -5.53 26.07
CA LEU A 306 4.00 -4.81 25.19
C LEU A 306 3.44 -3.42 24.87
N ASP A 307 4.33 -2.44 24.84
CA ASP A 307 4.09 -1.11 24.29
C ASP A 307 3.96 -1.16 22.75
N ALA A 308 3.48 -0.08 22.16
CA ALA A 308 3.35 0.06 20.72
C ALA A 308 4.72 -0.08 20.04
N PRO A 309 4.79 -0.74 18.86
CA PRO A 309 6.00 -0.71 18.05
C PRO A 309 6.31 0.74 17.65
N ARG A 310 7.59 1.08 17.55
CA ARG A 310 8.00 2.41 17.09
C ARG A 310 7.61 2.61 15.62
N GLU A 311 6.97 3.74 15.33
CA GLU A 311 6.65 4.14 13.96
C GLU A 311 7.75 5.05 13.40
N TYR A 312 8.29 4.70 12.23
CA TYR A 312 9.26 5.50 11.48
C TYR A 312 8.61 6.04 10.21
N VAL A 313 8.88 7.30 9.88
CA VAL A 313 8.40 7.95 8.66
C VAL A 313 9.60 8.23 7.75
N ILE A 314 9.52 7.82 6.49
CA ILE A 314 10.55 8.15 5.49
C ILE A 314 10.38 9.63 5.11
N ASP A 315 11.39 10.44 5.42
CA ASP A 315 11.44 11.85 5.03
C ASP A 315 11.76 12.01 3.54
N ASN A 316 12.98 11.60 3.13
CA ASN A 316 13.46 11.73 1.76
C ASN A 316 14.21 10.47 1.30
N ILE A 317 14.16 10.18 -0.01
CA ILE A 317 14.93 9.09 -0.65
C ILE A 317 15.84 9.72 -1.70
N THR A 318 17.16 9.50 -1.57
CA THR A 318 18.18 10.02 -2.47
C THR A 318 19.15 8.93 -2.90
N GLY A 319 19.83 9.08 -4.04
CA GLY A 319 20.81 8.12 -4.55
C GLY A 319 20.49 7.66 -5.98
N ASP A 320 21.09 6.55 -6.40
CA ASP A 320 20.78 5.92 -7.69
C ASP A 320 19.49 5.09 -7.58
N LEU A 321 18.35 5.66 -8.00
CA LEU A 321 17.05 5.00 -7.90
C LEU A 321 16.79 3.98 -9.03
N THR A 322 17.74 3.81 -9.94
CA THR A 322 17.60 2.85 -11.06
C THR A 322 17.59 1.41 -10.57
N PHE A 323 18.21 1.08 -9.43
CA PHE A 323 18.12 -0.26 -8.84
C PHE A 323 16.76 -0.54 -8.19
N LEU A 324 16.06 0.48 -7.69
CA LEU A 324 14.71 0.33 -7.11
C LEU A 324 13.69 0.01 -8.21
N THR A 325 13.86 0.62 -9.38
CA THR A 325 12.92 0.57 -10.51
C THR A 325 13.28 -0.49 -11.56
N GLY A 326 14.57 -0.87 -11.63
CA GLY A 326 15.11 -1.75 -12.67
C GLY A 326 15.15 -1.11 -14.06
N THR A 327 14.88 0.20 -14.16
CA THR A 327 14.81 0.93 -15.43
C THR A 327 16.11 1.66 -15.73
N VAL A 328 16.54 1.63 -16.99
CA VAL A 328 17.69 2.43 -17.47
C VAL A 328 17.22 3.71 -18.13
N SER A 329 18.09 4.71 -18.19
CA SER A 329 17.82 5.93 -18.96
C SER A 329 17.60 5.57 -20.44
N GLY A 330 16.47 6.03 -20.99
CA GLY A 330 16.11 5.81 -22.38
C GLY A 330 16.72 6.82 -23.36
N PRO A 331 16.31 6.80 -24.64
CA PRO A 331 16.73 7.79 -25.62
C PRO A 331 16.42 9.22 -25.15
N ALA A 332 17.38 10.12 -25.41
CA ALA A 332 17.28 11.51 -25.02
C ALA A 332 16.06 12.22 -25.64
N GLN A 333 15.48 13.16 -24.89
CA GLN A 333 14.39 13.99 -25.35
C GLN A 333 14.76 14.77 -26.62
N PRO A 334 13.88 14.81 -27.64
CA PRO A 334 14.04 15.69 -28.80
C PRO A 334 14.19 17.17 -28.41
N LYS A 335 14.90 17.95 -29.22
CA LYS A 335 15.24 19.37 -28.94
C LYS A 335 14.02 20.26 -28.62
N THR A 336 14.27 21.44 -28.03
CA THR A 336 13.28 22.38 -27.45
C THR A 336 12.15 22.86 -28.40
N ASP A 337 12.35 22.88 -29.72
CA ASP A 337 11.28 23.14 -30.70
C ASP A 337 10.69 21.81 -31.20
N SER A 338 9.94 21.13 -30.33
CA SER A 338 9.32 19.84 -30.61
C SER A 338 7.83 19.95 -30.94
N VAL A 339 7.23 18.86 -31.43
CA VAL A 339 5.80 18.78 -31.73
C VAL A 339 5.12 17.78 -30.79
N PRO A 340 4.84 18.12 -29.52
CA PRO A 340 4.17 17.23 -28.60
C PRO A 340 2.71 16.96 -28.97
N VAL A 341 2.28 15.75 -28.63
CA VAL A 341 0.89 15.33 -28.58
C VAL A 341 0.31 15.80 -27.25
N VAL A 342 -0.57 16.80 -27.31
CA VAL A 342 -1.10 17.49 -26.12
C VAL A 342 -2.49 17.00 -25.71
N SER A 343 -3.13 16.20 -26.56
CA SER A 343 -4.50 15.70 -26.36
C SER A 343 -4.79 14.54 -27.29
N MET A 344 -5.69 13.65 -26.88
CA MET A 344 -6.17 12.53 -27.68
C MET A 344 -7.69 12.40 -27.54
N GLY A 345 -8.35 11.91 -28.58
CA GLY A 345 -9.75 11.52 -28.58
C GLY A 345 -9.92 10.31 -29.48
N GLU A 346 -10.60 9.28 -29.01
CA GLU A 346 -10.71 8.01 -29.71
C GLU A 346 -12.15 7.51 -29.65
N ARG A 347 -12.56 6.81 -30.71
CA ARG A 347 -13.78 6.02 -30.75
C ARG A 347 -13.52 4.84 -31.68
N TYR A 348 -13.21 3.69 -31.11
CA TYR A 348 -13.00 2.44 -31.83
C TYR A 348 -14.19 1.49 -31.63
N ALA A 349 -14.16 0.37 -32.35
CA ALA A 349 -15.14 -0.70 -32.17
C ALA A 349 -15.24 -1.15 -30.70
N PHE A 350 -16.42 -1.66 -30.32
CA PHE A 350 -16.71 -2.20 -28.98
C PHE A 350 -16.58 -1.18 -27.84
N GLY A 351 -17.09 0.05 -28.03
CA GLY A 351 -17.21 1.04 -26.97
C GLY A 351 -15.88 1.60 -26.42
N VAL A 352 -14.78 1.48 -27.17
CA VAL A 352 -13.50 2.08 -26.80
C VAL A 352 -13.52 3.56 -27.17
N ASP A 353 -13.80 4.42 -26.20
CA ASP A 353 -14.01 5.87 -26.38
C ASP A 353 -13.04 6.75 -25.55
N GLU A 354 -12.05 6.13 -24.90
CA GLU A 354 -11.05 6.80 -24.07
C GLU A 354 -9.66 6.14 -24.23
N PRO A 355 -8.55 6.90 -24.12
CA PRO A 355 -7.20 6.36 -24.35
C PRO A 355 -6.80 5.19 -23.46
N TRP A 356 -7.22 5.18 -22.19
CA TRP A 356 -6.92 4.06 -21.30
C TRP A 356 -7.70 2.79 -21.68
N LYS A 357 -8.92 2.92 -22.23
CA LYS A 357 -9.70 1.78 -22.74
C LYS A 357 -9.03 1.21 -23.98
N ALA A 358 -8.51 2.06 -24.87
CA ALA A 358 -7.73 1.63 -26.02
C ALA A 358 -6.48 0.88 -25.59
N TRP A 359 -5.77 1.39 -24.57
CA TRP A 359 -4.62 0.69 -24.00
C TRP A 359 -4.99 -0.70 -23.45
N VAL A 360 -6.04 -0.80 -22.62
CA VAL A 360 -6.50 -2.09 -22.10
C VAL A 360 -6.84 -3.05 -23.23
N ALA A 361 -7.53 -2.58 -24.27
CA ALA A 361 -7.92 -3.38 -25.43
C ALA A 361 -6.70 -3.94 -26.18
N TYR A 362 -5.71 -3.09 -26.51
CA TYR A 362 -4.52 -3.53 -27.23
C TYR A 362 -3.58 -4.37 -26.37
N ALA A 363 -3.26 -3.90 -25.16
CA ALA A 363 -2.09 -4.33 -24.41
C ALA A 363 -2.40 -5.39 -23.35
N LYS A 364 -3.51 -5.26 -22.62
CA LYS A 364 -3.82 -6.12 -21.48
C LYS A 364 -4.74 -7.27 -21.84
N ALA A 365 -5.78 -7.00 -22.62
CA ALA A 365 -6.72 -8.02 -23.07
C ALA A 365 -6.29 -8.73 -24.36
N GLY A 366 -5.44 -8.11 -25.19
CA GLY A 366 -5.09 -8.63 -26.51
C GLY A 366 -6.35 -8.85 -27.38
N TRP A 367 -7.24 -7.87 -27.39
CA TRP A 367 -8.64 -8.04 -27.79
C TRP A 367 -8.83 -8.11 -29.31
N ASP A 368 -9.56 -9.13 -29.78
CA ASP A 368 -10.21 -9.20 -31.09
C ASP A 368 -11.62 -8.55 -31.04
N THR A 369 -11.78 -7.40 -31.68
CA THR A 369 -13.05 -6.64 -31.71
C THR A 369 -13.94 -6.97 -32.91
N ILE A 370 -13.54 -7.95 -33.72
CA ILE A 370 -14.23 -8.31 -34.95
C ILE A 370 -15.50 -9.09 -34.64
N THR A 371 -16.61 -8.62 -35.19
CA THR A 371 -17.94 -9.22 -35.04
C THR A 371 -18.54 -9.51 -36.41
N ARG A 372 -19.65 -10.26 -36.43
CA ARG A 372 -20.48 -10.37 -37.63
C ARG A 372 -21.11 -9.01 -37.93
N HIS A 373 -21.29 -8.69 -39.22
CA HIS A 373 -21.95 -7.45 -39.67
C HIS A 373 -23.28 -7.22 -38.91
N PRO A 374 -23.43 -6.09 -38.18
CA PRO A 374 -24.64 -5.82 -37.43
C PRO A 374 -25.84 -5.61 -38.35
N GLN A 375 -26.99 -6.19 -37.99
CA GLN A 375 -28.23 -6.04 -38.77
C GLN A 375 -28.71 -4.58 -38.84
N GLN A 376 -28.31 -3.75 -37.88
CA GLN A 376 -28.56 -2.31 -37.88
C GLN A 376 -27.85 -1.58 -39.04
N ARG A 377 -26.80 -2.15 -39.63
CA ARG A 377 -26.11 -1.58 -40.80
C ARG A 377 -26.77 -2.03 -42.09
N TRP A 378 -26.84 -3.34 -42.30
CA TRP A 378 -27.55 -3.97 -43.41
C TRP A 378 -27.83 -5.44 -43.09
N ASP A 379 -28.76 -6.04 -43.82
CA ASP A 379 -28.96 -7.49 -43.79
C ASP A 379 -27.80 -8.16 -44.54
N CYS A 380 -26.83 -8.71 -43.81
CA CYS A 380 -25.65 -9.31 -44.43
C CYS A 380 -25.93 -10.62 -45.16
N ASP A 381 -27.02 -11.32 -44.83
CA ASP A 381 -27.40 -12.57 -45.51
C ASP A 381 -27.80 -12.33 -46.97
N MET A 382 -28.17 -11.10 -47.33
CA MET A 382 -28.45 -10.71 -48.71
C MET A 382 -27.19 -10.59 -49.58
N TYR A 383 -26.01 -10.42 -48.98
CA TYR A 383 -24.77 -10.09 -49.68
C TYR A 383 -23.64 -11.07 -49.39
N TYR A 384 -23.86 -12.06 -48.52
CA TYR A 384 -22.84 -13.00 -48.06
C TYR A 384 -23.07 -14.39 -48.68
N GLU A 385 -22.02 -14.95 -49.28
CA GLU A 385 -21.99 -16.33 -49.74
C GLU A 385 -20.57 -16.88 -49.50
N PRO A 386 -20.35 -17.82 -48.56
CA PRO A 386 -19.01 -18.31 -48.19
C PRO A 386 -18.17 -18.80 -49.37
N ASP A 387 -18.80 -19.43 -50.36
CA ASP A 387 -18.14 -20.01 -51.54
C ASP A 387 -18.10 -19.02 -52.74
N ALA A 388 -18.42 -17.74 -52.50
CA ALA A 388 -18.43 -16.72 -53.53
C ALA A 388 -17.01 -16.48 -54.09
N ASP A 389 -16.88 -16.55 -55.42
CA ASP A 389 -15.65 -16.16 -56.09
C ASP A 389 -15.57 -14.63 -56.33
N GLN A 390 -14.42 -14.17 -56.84
CA GLN A 390 -14.14 -12.76 -57.13
C GLN A 390 -15.07 -12.12 -58.17
N THR A 391 -15.85 -12.92 -58.92
CA THR A 391 -16.76 -12.47 -59.98
C THR A 391 -18.24 -12.55 -59.60
N SER A 392 -18.55 -13.14 -58.45
CA SER A 392 -19.90 -13.40 -57.94
C SER A 392 -20.75 -12.14 -57.72
N GLY A 393 -20.12 -10.99 -57.45
CA GLY A 393 -20.82 -9.79 -56.98
C GLY A 393 -21.34 -9.92 -55.55
N LEU A 394 -20.84 -10.87 -54.78
CA LEU A 394 -21.16 -11.11 -53.38
C LEU A 394 -19.88 -11.04 -52.52
N SER A 395 -20.05 -10.92 -51.21
CA SER A 395 -18.98 -10.98 -50.23
C SER A 395 -18.80 -12.41 -49.73
N TYR A 396 -17.58 -12.93 -49.73
CA TYR A 396 -17.27 -14.22 -49.10
C TYR A 396 -16.97 -14.10 -47.59
N THR A 397 -17.09 -12.89 -47.02
CA THR A 397 -16.96 -12.65 -45.58
C THR A 397 -18.07 -11.75 -45.05
N CYS A 398 -18.51 -12.00 -43.82
CA CYS A 398 -19.54 -11.23 -43.13
C CYS A 398 -19.08 -10.69 -41.78
N HIS A 399 -17.76 -10.48 -41.60
CA HIS A 399 -17.18 -9.97 -40.36
C HIS A 399 -16.52 -8.59 -40.55
N GLY A 400 -16.40 -7.84 -39.45
CA GLY A 400 -15.74 -6.53 -39.39
C GLY A 400 -15.74 -5.94 -37.98
N GLY A 401 -14.94 -4.90 -37.75
CA GLY A 401 -15.00 -4.10 -36.53
C GLY A 401 -15.99 -2.95 -36.71
N PHE A 402 -16.98 -2.81 -35.82
CA PHE A 402 -18.02 -1.79 -35.91
C PHE A 402 -18.05 -0.92 -34.65
N SER A 403 -18.13 0.40 -34.85
CA SER A 403 -18.36 1.37 -33.79
C SER A 403 -19.85 1.45 -33.46
N ASP A 404 -20.14 1.60 -32.17
CA ASP A 404 -21.50 1.77 -31.67
C ASP A 404 -21.99 3.20 -31.84
N GLY A 405 -23.30 3.37 -32.01
CA GLY A 405 -23.96 4.67 -31.95
C GLY A 405 -23.59 5.66 -33.05
N ILE A 406 -23.15 5.21 -34.23
CA ILE A 406 -22.77 6.11 -35.34
C ILE A 406 -23.95 6.94 -35.89
N GLU A 407 -25.17 6.51 -35.60
CA GLU A 407 -26.42 7.20 -35.90
C GLU A 407 -26.73 8.32 -34.91
N LEU A 408 -26.14 8.29 -33.71
CA LEU A 408 -26.31 9.29 -32.66
C LEU A 408 -25.43 10.51 -32.93
N PHE A 409 -25.92 11.69 -32.54
CA PHE A 409 -25.17 12.94 -32.66
C PHE A 409 -25.83 14.08 -31.86
N ASP A 410 -25.05 14.80 -31.05
CA ASP A 410 -25.53 16.00 -30.35
C ASP A 410 -25.53 17.22 -31.29
N CYS A 411 -26.47 17.26 -32.23
CA CYS A 411 -26.60 18.37 -33.17
C CYS A 411 -26.80 19.74 -32.49
N LYS A 412 -27.44 19.78 -31.31
CA LYS A 412 -27.67 21.00 -30.56
C LYS A 412 -26.36 21.57 -30.03
N PHE A 413 -25.45 20.72 -29.53
CA PHE A 413 -24.13 21.16 -29.10
C PHE A 413 -23.35 21.86 -30.22
N PHE A 414 -23.51 21.45 -31.49
CA PHE A 414 -22.80 22.03 -32.64
C PHE A 414 -23.56 23.14 -33.38
N ASP A 415 -24.70 23.60 -32.84
CA ASP A 415 -25.61 24.58 -33.50
C ASP A 415 -26.10 24.11 -34.89
N ILE A 416 -26.26 22.79 -35.06
CA ILE A 416 -26.75 22.17 -36.30
C ILE A 416 -28.23 21.84 -36.12
N SER A 417 -29.04 22.20 -37.11
CA SER A 417 -30.47 21.88 -37.06
C SER A 417 -30.71 20.38 -37.17
N PRO A 418 -31.75 19.81 -36.52
CA PRO A 418 -32.10 18.40 -36.69
C PRO A 418 -32.36 17.99 -38.13
N ALA A 419 -32.86 18.91 -38.97
CA ALA A 419 -33.10 18.66 -40.40
C ALA A 419 -31.81 18.48 -41.19
N GLU A 420 -30.78 19.26 -40.88
CA GLU A 420 -29.45 19.10 -41.48
C GLU A 420 -28.79 17.81 -40.96
N ALA A 421 -28.81 17.59 -39.64
CA ALA A 421 -28.18 16.44 -38.99
C ALA A 421 -28.66 15.08 -39.55
N ARG A 422 -29.95 14.96 -39.90
CA ARG A 422 -30.52 13.74 -40.51
C ARG A 422 -29.87 13.38 -41.85
N GLY A 423 -29.52 14.37 -42.66
CA GLY A 423 -28.91 14.16 -43.98
C GLY A 423 -27.38 14.08 -43.94
N MET A 424 -26.76 14.40 -42.81
CA MET A 424 -25.31 14.44 -42.64
C MET A 424 -24.69 13.04 -42.62
N ASP A 425 -23.63 12.89 -43.40
CA ASP A 425 -22.72 11.75 -43.35
C ASP A 425 -22.27 11.52 -41.90
N PRO A 426 -22.46 10.30 -41.35
CA PRO A 426 -21.96 9.92 -40.04
C PRO A 426 -20.47 10.26 -39.82
N THR A 427 -19.62 10.18 -40.85
CA THR A 427 -18.19 10.52 -40.72
C THR A 427 -17.97 11.98 -40.34
N GLN A 428 -18.78 12.92 -40.87
CA GLN A 428 -18.72 14.33 -40.47
C GLN A 428 -19.11 14.52 -39.00
N ARG A 429 -20.11 13.76 -38.53
CA ARG A 429 -20.60 13.81 -37.14
C ARG A 429 -19.56 13.27 -36.16
N GLN A 430 -18.92 12.15 -36.51
CA GLN A 430 -17.85 11.55 -35.73
C GLN A 430 -16.64 12.49 -35.61
N VAL A 431 -16.21 13.11 -36.72
CA VAL A 431 -15.13 14.10 -36.70
C VAL A 431 -15.49 15.29 -35.80
N LEU A 432 -16.73 15.79 -35.84
CA LEU A 432 -17.16 16.88 -34.96
C LEU A 432 -17.00 16.53 -33.46
N GLU A 433 -17.47 15.36 -33.04
CA GLU A 433 -17.42 14.94 -31.64
C GLU A 433 -15.99 14.61 -31.18
N VAL A 434 -15.30 13.74 -31.91
CA VAL A 434 -14.00 13.21 -31.48
C VAL A 434 -12.89 14.27 -31.60
N SER A 435 -12.94 15.13 -32.63
CA SER A 435 -12.01 16.27 -32.70
C SER A 435 -12.33 17.33 -31.65
N TYR A 436 -13.58 17.47 -31.19
CA TYR A 436 -13.88 18.37 -30.06
C TYR A 436 -13.26 17.86 -28.75
N ILE A 437 -13.27 16.54 -28.49
CA ILE A 437 -12.60 15.95 -27.33
C ILE A 437 -11.10 16.30 -27.34
N SER A 438 -10.44 16.13 -28.49
CA SER A 438 -9.03 16.53 -28.64
C SER A 438 -8.83 18.04 -28.49
N LEU A 439 -9.66 18.87 -29.12
CA LEU A 439 -9.58 20.33 -29.01
C LEU A 439 -9.74 20.82 -27.58
N GLN A 440 -10.68 20.23 -26.84
CA GLN A 440 -10.90 20.49 -25.41
C GLN A 440 -9.71 20.05 -24.57
N GLY A 441 -9.20 18.84 -24.79
CA GLY A 441 -7.99 18.34 -24.12
C GLY A 441 -6.77 19.23 -24.37
N ALA A 442 -6.68 19.85 -25.55
CA ALA A 442 -5.62 20.79 -25.90
C ALA A 442 -5.81 22.19 -25.28
N GLY A 443 -6.88 22.42 -24.53
CA GLY A 443 -7.14 23.64 -23.75
C GLY A 443 -8.13 24.62 -24.38
N TRP A 444 -8.86 24.25 -25.44
CA TRP A 444 -9.84 25.12 -26.08
C TRP A 444 -11.27 24.59 -25.96
N THR A 445 -12.16 25.42 -25.42
CA THR A 445 -13.59 25.11 -25.36
C THR A 445 -14.36 25.83 -26.47
N LYS A 446 -15.52 25.29 -26.86
CA LYS A 446 -16.41 25.95 -27.85
C LYS A 446 -16.74 27.38 -27.41
N LYS A 447 -17.06 27.59 -26.12
CA LYS A 447 -17.39 28.91 -25.56
C LYS A 447 -16.25 29.93 -25.76
N MET A 448 -15.00 29.53 -25.50
CA MET A 448 -13.83 30.39 -25.69
C MET A 448 -13.69 30.80 -27.16
N LEU A 449 -13.83 29.83 -28.06
CA LEU A 449 -13.62 30.04 -29.49
C LEU A 449 -14.74 30.85 -30.16
N GLN A 450 -15.98 30.73 -29.68
CA GLN A 450 -17.08 31.58 -30.12
C GLN A 450 -16.90 33.04 -29.67
N ALA A 451 -16.30 33.26 -28.50
CA ALA A 451 -15.96 34.61 -28.04
C ALA A 451 -14.77 35.20 -28.82
N LYS A 452 -13.76 34.38 -29.14
CA LYS A 452 -12.58 34.79 -29.90
C LYS A 452 -12.08 33.64 -30.79
N PRO A 453 -12.02 33.80 -32.12
CA PRO A 453 -11.49 32.77 -33.01
C PRO A 453 -10.01 32.50 -32.74
N ALA A 454 -9.58 31.26 -32.97
CA ALA A 454 -8.19 30.83 -32.86
C ALA A 454 -7.66 30.30 -34.21
N ASN A 455 -6.36 30.45 -34.45
CA ASN A 455 -5.73 29.95 -35.67
C ASN A 455 -5.26 28.50 -35.50
N ILE A 456 -6.22 27.59 -35.40
CA ILE A 456 -5.99 26.15 -35.23
C ILE A 456 -6.30 25.44 -36.55
N GLY A 457 -5.35 24.64 -37.04
CA GLY A 457 -5.53 23.83 -38.24
C GLY A 457 -6.32 22.54 -37.97
N VAL A 458 -6.97 21.98 -38.98
CA VAL A 458 -7.79 20.76 -38.88
C VAL A 458 -7.54 19.86 -40.09
N PHE A 459 -6.83 18.76 -39.90
CA PHE A 459 -6.44 17.85 -40.98
C PHE A 459 -7.06 16.46 -40.76
N VAL A 460 -7.94 16.06 -41.68
CA VAL A 460 -8.74 14.85 -41.59
C VAL A 460 -8.29 13.84 -42.65
N GLY A 461 -7.88 12.64 -42.24
CA GLY A 461 -7.69 11.49 -43.11
C GLY A 461 -9.00 10.74 -43.33
N LEU A 462 -9.39 10.59 -44.60
CA LEU A 462 -10.61 9.89 -45.03
C LEU A 462 -10.36 9.28 -46.42
N ASP A 463 -10.70 8.01 -46.64
CA ASP A 463 -10.48 7.34 -47.91
C ASP A 463 -11.74 6.96 -48.70
N LYS A 464 -12.90 6.87 -48.02
CA LYS A 464 -14.15 6.44 -48.66
C LYS A 464 -15.29 7.42 -48.41
N ASN A 465 -16.25 7.41 -49.33
CA ASN A 465 -17.48 8.17 -49.24
C ASN A 465 -18.67 7.27 -49.59
N GLU A 466 -18.95 6.32 -48.69
CA GLU A 466 -20.06 5.38 -48.84
C GLU A 466 -21.41 6.08 -48.67
N TRP A 467 -21.47 7.18 -47.92
CA TRP A 467 -22.71 7.91 -47.70
C TRP A 467 -23.35 8.36 -49.02
N ASN A 468 -22.56 8.78 -50.01
CA ASN A 468 -23.06 9.26 -51.29
C ASN A 468 -23.77 8.20 -52.16
N SER A 469 -23.58 6.90 -51.90
CA SER A 469 -24.29 5.84 -52.61
C SER A 469 -25.58 5.39 -51.92
N LEU A 470 -25.82 5.83 -50.68
CA LEU A 470 -27.00 5.46 -49.91
C LEU A 470 -28.19 6.40 -50.20
N PRO A 471 -29.44 5.92 -50.09
CA PRO A 471 -30.62 6.79 -50.07
C PRO A 471 -30.56 7.72 -48.85
N LYS A 472 -30.84 9.01 -49.05
CA LYS A 472 -30.76 10.02 -47.98
C LYS A 472 -32.04 10.84 -47.90
N ASP A 473 -32.51 11.09 -46.69
CA ASP A 473 -33.58 12.05 -46.42
C ASP A 473 -33.00 13.47 -46.35
N ILE A 474 -32.57 14.00 -47.49
CA ILE A 474 -32.04 15.36 -47.60
C ILE A 474 -33.14 16.30 -48.07
N GLN A 475 -33.42 17.32 -47.26
CA GLN A 475 -34.34 18.39 -47.62
C GLN A 475 -33.59 19.71 -47.88
N GLY A 476 -33.99 20.42 -48.94
CA GLY A 476 -33.58 21.81 -49.17
C GLY A 476 -32.07 22.03 -49.40
N GLY A 477 -31.53 23.11 -48.84
CA GLY A 477 -30.19 23.62 -49.16
C GLY A 477 -29.00 22.82 -48.61
N PHE A 478 -29.21 21.80 -47.79
CA PHE A 478 -28.13 21.05 -47.13
C PHE A 478 -27.50 19.97 -48.03
N ALA A 479 -28.13 19.66 -49.16
CA ALA A 479 -27.76 18.56 -50.06
C ALA A 479 -26.28 18.54 -50.44
N ALA A 480 -25.73 19.69 -50.83
CA ALA A 480 -24.35 19.79 -51.26
C ALA A 480 -23.34 19.49 -50.14
N SER A 481 -23.68 19.87 -48.90
CA SER A 481 -22.78 19.73 -47.74
C SER A 481 -22.89 18.38 -47.02
N SER A 482 -23.93 17.60 -47.32
CA SER A 482 -24.33 16.48 -46.49
C SER A 482 -23.38 15.28 -46.59
N GLY A 483 -22.71 15.10 -47.72
CA GLY A 483 -21.75 14.01 -47.97
C GLY A 483 -20.51 14.45 -48.75
N ALA A 484 -20.16 15.73 -48.74
CA ALA A 484 -18.95 16.21 -49.43
C ALA A 484 -17.71 16.02 -48.53
N ASN A 485 -16.67 15.34 -49.03
CA ASN A 485 -15.44 15.05 -48.25
C ASN A 485 -14.76 16.33 -47.70
N ALA A 486 -14.75 17.41 -48.49
CA ALA A 486 -14.19 18.69 -48.05
C ALA A 486 -14.91 19.28 -46.82
N ILE A 487 -16.20 18.94 -46.64
CA ILE A 487 -16.99 19.42 -45.51
C ILE A 487 -16.66 18.66 -44.22
N THR A 488 -16.08 17.45 -44.30
CA THR A 488 -15.70 16.67 -43.13
C THR A 488 -14.73 17.42 -42.21
N SER A 489 -13.71 18.08 -42.76
CA SER A 489 -12.82 18.99 -42.00
C SER A 489 -13.44 20.38 -41.81
N ASN A 490 -13.91 21.01 -42.89
CA ASN A 490 -14.37 22.41 -42.88
C ASN A 490 -15.53 22.66 -41.91
N ARG A 491 -16.42 21.68 -41.71
CA ARG A 491 -17.55 21.81 -40.79
C ARG A 491 -17.07 21.94 -39.34
N PHE A 492 -16.00 21.25 -38.96
CA PHE A 492 -15.42 21.40 -37.63
C PHE A 492 -14.83 22.80 -37.43
N ASN A 493 -14.07 23.33 -38.39
CA ASN A 493 -13.62 24.73 -38.34
C ASN A 493 -14.79 25.71 -38.20
N TYR A 494 -15.85 25.51 -38.98
CA TYR A 494 -17.04 26.35 -38.94
C TYR A 494 -17.73 26.31 -37.56
N CYS A 495 -18.07 25.12 -37.07
CA CYS A 495 -18.76 24.95 -35.78
C CYS A 495 -17.94 25.43 -34.58
N MET A 496 -16.61 25.38 -34.67
CA MET A 496 -15.69 25.78 -33.60
C MET A 496 -15.09 27.17 -33.79
N ASN A 497 -15.46 27.92 -34.84
CA ASN A 497 -14.90 29.23 -35.16
C ASN A 497 -13.35 29.25 -35.30
N LEU A 498 -12.79 28.21 -35.91
CA LEU A 498 -11.35 28.08 -36.17
C LEU A 498 -10.98 28.71 -37.51
N LYS A 499 -9.80 29.34 -37.58
CA LYS A 499 -9.35 30.09 -38.78
C LYS A 499 -8.11 29.48 -39.47
N GLY A 500 -7.53 28.43 -38.90
CA GLY A 500 -6.37 27.75 -39.49
C GLY A 500 -6.75 26.94 -40.73
N ALA A 501 -5.72 26.40 -41.39
CA ALA A 501 -5.90 25.56 -42.57
C ALA A 501 -6.80 24.34 -42.26
N SER A 502 -7.67 23.99 -43.21
CA SER A 502 -8.62 22.89 -43.10
C SER A 502 -8.49 21.98 -44.31
N MET A 503 -8.20 20.70 -44.09
CA MET A 503 -7.91 19.75 -45.15
C MET A 503 -8.55 18.40 -44.88
N THR A 504 -9.20 17.85 -45.89
CA THR A 504 -9.53 16.42 -45.94
C THR A 504 -8.59 15.77 -46.95
N LEU A 505 -7.78 14.81 -46.50
CA LEU A 505 -6.76 14.13 -47.29
C LEU A 505 -7.18 12.69 -47.57
N ASP A 506 -7.02 12.27 -48.82
CA ASP A 506 -7.23 10.90 -49.29
C ASP A 506 -5.97 10.39 -49.99
N THR A 507 -5.24 9.54 -49.28
CA THR A 507 -4.17 8.70 -49.80
C THR A 507 -4.44 7.23 -49.47
N ALA A 508 -5.72 6.85 -49.44
CA ALA A 508 -6.20 5.56 -48.97
C ALA A 508 -5.81 5.24 -47.52
N CYS A 509 -5.27 4.04 -47.26
CA CYS A 509 -4.94 3.55 -45.92
C CYS A 509 -3.92 4.42 -45.17
N SER A 510 -3.12 5.24 -45.87
CA SER A 510 -2.14 6.15 -45.27
C SER A 510 -2.68 7.55 -44.96
N SER A 511 -3.94 7.85 -45.31
CA SER A 511 -4.53 9.20 -45.27
C SER A 511 -4.29 9.96 -43.97
N SER A 512 -4.62 9.34 -42.83
CA SER A 512 -4.48 9.99 -41.52
C SER A 512 -3.02 10.17 -41.09
N LEU A 513 -2.09 9.32 -41.53
CA LEU A 513 -0.66 9.51 -41.22
C LEU A 513 -0.03 10.58 -42.13
N VAL A 514 -0.51 10.72 -43.37
CA VAL A 514 -0.20 11.86 -44.24
C VAL A 514 -0.77 13.15 -43.66
N ALA A 515 -1.95 13.12 -43.04
CA ALA A 515 -2.50 14.25 -42.30
C ALA A 515 -1.59 14.63 -41.11
N THR A 516 -1.09 13.65 -40.35
CA THR A 516 -0.11 13.87 -39.27
C THR A 516 1.19 14.50 -39.76
N HIS A 517 1.75 13.99 -40.86
CA HIS A 517 2.94 14.58 -41.48
C HIS A 517 2.70 16.04 -41.89
N THR A 518 1.56 16.30 -42.54
CA THR A 518 1.16 17.65 -42.96
C THR A 518 1.01 18.58 -41.74
N ALA A 519 0.39 18.12 -40.65
CA ALA A 519 0.25 18.85 -39.40
C ALA A 519 1.61 19.26 -38.82
N LYS A 520 2.55 18.31 -38.75
CA LYS A 520 3.91 18.57 -38.28
C LYS A 520 4.61 19.64 -39.12
N LEU A 521 4.51 19.56 -40.46
CA LEU A 521 5.09 20.56 -41.35
C LEU A 521 4.49 21.95 -41.16
N TYR A 522 3.16 22.08 -41.02
CA TYR A 522 2.51 23.37 -40.74
C TYR A 522 2.99 24.00 -39.44
N LEU A 523 3.15 23.19 -38.38
CA LEU A 523 3.65 23.66 -37.09
C LEU A 523 5.13 24.08 -37.16
N LEU A 524 5.99 23.27 -37.78
CA LEU A 524 7.43 23.58 -37.93
C LEU A 524 7.67 24.79 -38.83
N HIS A 525 6.84 24.97 -39.86
CA HIS A 525 6.96 26.05 -40.84
C HIS A 525 5.93 27.17 -40.58
N LYS A 526 5.60 27.43 -39.31
CA LYS A 526 4.64 28.47 -38.87
C LYS A 526 4.87 29.88 -39.43
N HIS A 527 6.06 30.17 -39.96
CA HIS A 527 6.36 31.44 -40.62
C HIS A 527 5.63 31.62 -41.97
N PHE A 528 5.23 30.52 -42.63
CA PHE A 528 4.46 30.55 -43.89
C PHE A 528 2.96 30.54 -43.65
N ASP A 529 2.48 29.77 -42.67
CA ASP A 529 1.09 29.75 -42.24
C ASP A 529 1.01 29.57 -40.70
N PRO A 530 0.76 30.64 -39.93
CA PRO A 530 0.98 30.64 -38.48
C PRO A 530 -0.12 29.90 -37.71
N CYS A 531 -0.01 28.59 -37.52
CA CYS A 531 -0.94 27.82 -36.69
C CYS A 531 -0.49 27.75 -35.21
N GLU A 532 -1.42 28.00 -34.28
CA GLU A 532 -1.22 27.84 -32.83
C GLU A 532 -1.16 26.36 -32.42
N ALA A 533 -1.97 25.55 -33.09
CA ALA A 533 -2.06 24.11 -32.94
C ALA A 533 -2.66 23.51 -34.22
N VAL A 534 -2.57 22.19 -34.35
CA VAL A 534 -3.29 21.43 -35.37
C VAL A 534 -4.02 20.27 -34.73
N ILE A 535 -5.30 20.11 -35.06
CA ILE A 535 -6.08 18.91 -34.75
C ILE A 535 -5.99 17.97 -35.93
N ILE A 536 -5.49 16.77 -35.68
CA ILE A 536 -5.52 15.67 -36.64
C ILE A 536 -6.72 14.81 -36.31
N CYS A 537 -7.42 14.32 -37.34
CA CYS A 537 -8.41 13.27 -37.18
C CYS A 537 -8.31 12.25 -38.31
N GLY A 538 -8.53 10.98 -38.02
CA GLY A 538 -8.76 9.95 -39.01
C GLY A 538 -10.11 9.32 -38.73
N VAL A 539 -10.86 9.01 -39.78
CA VAL A 539 -12.18 8.40 -39.65
C VAL A 539 -12.39 7.33 -40.70
N ASN A 540 -12.96 6.20 -40.30
CA ASN A 540 -13.53 5.20 -41.19
C ASN A 540 -14.81 4.61 -40.61
N LEU A 541 -15.86 4.55 -41.43
CA LEU A 541 -17.14 3.94 -41.12
C LEU A 541 -17.61 3.08 -42.29
N SER A 542 -18.11 1.89 -42.00
CA SER A 542 -18.73 0.96 -42.94
C SER A 542 -20.24 1.16 -42.96
N LEU A 543 -20.73 1.89 -43.96
CA LEU A 543 -22.12 2.28 -44.16
C LEU A 543 -22.81 1.44 -45.25
N SER A 544 -22.06 0.80 -46.14
CA SER A 544 -22.60 0.03 -47.28
C SER A 544 -21.92 -1.34 -47.46
N PRO A 545 -22.68 -2.40 -47.83
CA PRO A 545 -22.10 -3.69 -48.19
C PRO A 545 -21.29 -3.64 -49.50
N MET A 546 -21.48 -2.63 -50.34
CA MET A 546 -20.86 -2.56 -51.67
C MET A 546 -19.33 -2.52 -51.62
N THR A 547 -18.77 -1.89 -50.57
CA THR A 547 -17.31 -1.88 -50.38
C THR A 547 -16.79 -3.26 -50.01
N TYR A 548 -17.51 -4.02 -49.17
CA TYR A 548 -17.15 -5.40 -48.86
C TYR A 548 -17.14 -6.27 -50.12
N ILE A 549 -18.18 -6.17 -50.93
CA ILE A 549 -18.28 -6.87 -52.22
C ILE A 549 -17.11 -6.50 -53.13
N SER A 550 -16.79 -5.20 -53.23
CA SER A 550 -15.70 -4.72 -54.09
C SER A 550 -14.32 -5.22 -53.62
N CYS A 551 -14.08 -5.21 -52.30
CA CYS A 551 -12.85 -5.72 -51.71
C CYS A 551 -12.72 -7.25 -51.83
N CYS A 552 -13.81 -8.00 -51.68
CA CYS A 552 -13.86 -9.44 -51.98
C CYS A 552 -13.61 -9.71 -53.47
N GLY A 553 -14.22 -8.95 -54.37
CA GLY A 553 -13.97 -9.03 -55.81
C GLY A 553 -12.52 -8.75 -56.19
N ALA A 554 -11.83 -7.90 -55.41
CA ALA A 554 -10.40 -7.64 -55.56
C ALA A 554 -9.49 -8.64 -54.82
N GLY A 555 -10.05 -9.61 -54.10
CA GLY A 555 -9.29 -10.58 -53.29
C GLY A 555 -8.53 -9.96 -52.11
N MET A 556 -9.02 -8.84 -51.57
CA MET A 556 -8.33 -8.10 -50.51
C MET A 556 -8.73 -8.56 -49.09
N HIS A 557 -9.89 -9.17 -48.95
CA HIS A 557 -10.42 -9.57 -47.64
C HIS A 557 -10.02 -10.99 -47.24
N SER A 558 -9.80 -11.20 -45.94
CA SER A 558 -9.66 -12.54 -45.37
C SER A 558 -10.98 -13.29 -45.41
N HIS A 559 -10.94 -14.59 -45.73
CA HIS A 559 -12.15 -15.43 -45.76
C HIS A 559 -12.76 -15.59 -44.35
N LEU A 560 -11.91 -15.69 -43.32
CA LEU A 560 -12.37 -15.75 -41.92
C LEU A 560 -12.63 -14.36 -41.32
N GLY A 561 -12.42 -13.30 -42.12
CA GLY A 561 -12.77 -11.93 -41.78
C GLY A 561 -11.98 -11.35 -40.62
N ARG A 562 -10.72 -11.75 -40.45
CA ARG A 562 -9.75 -11.19 -39.47
C ARG A 562 -8.45 -10.83 -40.16
N CYS A 563 -7.66 -9.94 -39.56
CA CYS A 563 -6.29 -9.71 -40.00
C CYS A 563 -5.37 -10.71 -39.31
N PHE A 564 -4.96 -11.78 -40.01
CA PHE A 564 -4.00 -12.77 -39.50
C PHE A 564 -2.56 -12.27 -39.66
N THR A 565 -2.29 -11.06 -39.18
CA THR A 565 -1.01 -10.38 -39.36
C THR A 565 0.17 -11.28 -38.94
N TYR A 566 1.11 -11.46 -39.86
CA TYR A 566 2.30 -12.33 -39.74
C TYR A 566 2.06 -13.83 -39.63
N ASN A 567 0.81 -14.31 -39.53
CA ASN A 567 0.53 -15.72 -39.42
C ASN A 567 0.67 -16.43 -40.78
N PHE A 568 1.03 -17.72 -40.78
CA PHE A 568 0.97 -18.62 -41.93
C PHE A 568 -0.38 -18.57 -42.68
N SER A 569 -1.49 -18.37 -41.98
CA SER A 569 -2.84 -18.30 -42.56
C SER A 569 -3.24 -16.91 -43.07
N ALA A 570 -2.30 -15.95 -43.16
CA ALA A 570 -2.54 -14.62 -43.70
C ALA A 570 -3.04 -14.66 -45.16
N ASP A 571 -4.31 -14.30 -45.38
CA ASP A 571 -4.98 -14.37 -46.69
C ASP A 571 -5.65 -13.05 -47.11
N GLY A 572 -5.56 -11.99 -46.29
CA GLY A 572 -6.24 -10.72 -46.51
C GLY A 572 -6.49 -9.97 -45.22
N TYR A 573 -7.09 -8.78 -45.31
CA TYR A 573 -7.49 -8.00 -44.13
C TYR A 573 -9.00 -8.08 -43.86
N THR A 574 -9.42 -7.59 -42.70
CA THR A 574 -10.84 -7.29 -42.42
C THR A 574 -11.01 -5.80 -42.18
N ARG A 575 -12.17 -5.23 -42.54
CA ARG A 575 -12.43 -3.80 -42.31
C ARG A 575 -12.74 -3.56 -40.84
N GLY A 576 -12.27 -2.42 -40.34
CA GLY A 576 -12.58 -1.92 -39.00
C GLY A 576 -13.08 -0.48 -39.06
N GLU A 577 -13.96 -0.11 -38.14
CA GLU A 577 -14.39 1.27 -37.91
C GLU A 577 -13.60 1.91 -36.78
N ALA A 578 -13.20 3.15 -36.98
CA ALA A 578 -12.52 3.95 -35.97
C ALA A 578 -12.63 5.43 -36.32
N THR A 579 -12.71 6.26 -35.28
CA THR A 579 -12.41 7.68 -35.35
C THR A 579 -11.37 8.00 -34.29
N ALA A 580 -10.18 8.44 -34.71
CA ALA A 580 -9.11 8.85 -33.79
C ALA A 580 -8.68 10.27 -34.09
N SER A 581 -8.41 11.04 -33.05
CA SER A 581 -8.01 12.43 -33.13
C SER A 581 -6.95 12.77 -32.09
N CYS A 582 -6.09 13.72 -32.42
CA CYS A 582 -5.15 14.28 -31.46
C CYS A 582 -4.81 15.73 -31.78
N GLY A 583 -4.36 16.45 -30.75
CA GLY A 583 -3.87 17.80 -30.86
C GLY A 583 -2.35 17.83 -30.85
N LEU A 584 -1.76 18.61 -31.76
CA LEU A 584 -0.33 18.88 -31.82
C LEU A 584 -0.06 20.37 -31.63
N LYS A 585 0.98 20.69 -30.85
CA LYS A 585 1.50 22.07 -30.68
C LYS A 585 2.99 22.10 -30.97
N LEU A 586 3.53 23.25 -31.39
CA LEU A 586 4.98 23.49 -31.42
C LEU A 586 5.40 24.10 -30.08
N LYS A 587 5.97 23.28 -29.19
CA LYS A 587 6.46 23.68 -27.86
C LYS A 587 7.51 22.68 -27.36
N ALA A 588 8.20 23.00 -26.26
CA ALA A 588 8.97 22.00 -25.53
C ALA A 588 8.02 20.97 -24.92
N PHE A 589 8.40 19.69 -24.90
CA PHE A 589 7.63 18.66 -24.20
C PHE A 589 7.71 18.86 -22.69
N GLU A 590 6.54 18.88 -22.04
CA GLU A 590 6.38 19.13 -20.60
C GLU A 590 5.41 18.11 -20.00
N ARG A 591 5.96 17.09 -19.33
CA ARG A 591 5.20 16.02 -18.67
C ARG A 591 4.14 16.56 -17.71
N GLU A 592 4.51 17.54 -16.89
CA GLU A 592 3.62 18.13 -15.87
C GLU A 592 2.41 18.86 -16.46
N GLN A 593 2.47 19.25 -17.74
CA GLN A 593 1.34 19.86 -18.46
C GLN A 593 0.43 18.84 -19.14
N GLY A 594 0.68 17.54 -18.95
CA GLY A 594 -0.11 16.47 -19.55
C GLY A 594 0.26 16.17 -21.01
N ASP A 595 1.46 16.54 -21.46
CA ASP A 595 1.94 16.15 -22.78
C ASP A 595 2.17 14.62 -22.84
N TYR A 596 1.61 13.96 -23.85
CA TYR A 596 1.59 12.49 -23.96
C TYR A 596 2.84 11.90 -24.63
N GLY A 597 3.56 12.71 -25.42
CA GLY A 597 4.73 12.31 -26.19
C GLY A 597 5.03 13.33 -27.27
N VAL A 598 6.00 13.05 -28.15
CA VAL A 598 6.46 13.94 -29.22
C VAL A 598 6.39 13.23 -30.56
N CYS A 599 5.80 13.87 -31.57
CA CYS A 599 5.94 13.48 -32.97
C CYS A 599 7.37 13.80 -33.44
N ALA A 600 8.33 12.94 -33.10
CA ALA A 600 9.76 13.16 -33.32
C ALA A 600 10.12 13.18 -34.81
N GLY A 601 9.50 12.33 -35.62
CA GLY A 601 9.77 12.18 -37.06
C GLY A 601 8.50 11.92 -37.85
N SER A 602 8.41 12.38 -39.10
CA SER A 602 7.35 11.96 -40.03
C SER A 602 7.76 12.14 -41.48
N GLN A 603 7.57 11.12 -42.32
CA GLN A 603 7.93 11.13 -43.74
C GLN A 603 6.85 10.50 -44.61
N VAL A 604 6.73 10.99 -45.85
CA VAL A 604 5.80 10.48 -46.86
C VAL A 604 6.54 10.32 -48.19
N ASN A 605 6.30 9.22 -48.91
CA ASN A 605 6.81 9.02 -50.28
C ASN A 605 5.83 8.21 -51.15
N GLN A 606 6.25 7.86 -52.37
CA GLN A 606 5.44 7.09 -53.31
C GLN A 606 6.24 5.94 -53.94
N ASP A 607 5.57 4.82 -54.18
CA ASP A 607 6.13 3.57 -54.72
C ASP A 607 6.70 3.70 -56.14
N GLY A 608 6.18 4.64 -56.90
CA GLY A 608 6.44 4.83 -58.33
C GLY A 608 5.79 3.71 -59.15
N ARG A 609 6.56 3.18 -60.10
CA ARG A 609 6.16 2.02 -60.89
C ARG A 609 6.50 0.73 -60.15
N SER A 610 5.49 0.11 -59.51
CA SER A 610 5.57 -1.22 -58.91
C SER A 610 5.05 -2.31 -59.87
N ALA A 611 4.94 -3.56 -59.39
CA ALA A 611 4.54 -4.71 -60.21
C ALA A 611 3.08 -4.63 -60.72
N SER A 612 2.20 -4.01 -59.93
CA SER A 612 0.84 -3.62 -60.29
C SER A 612 0.47 -2.37 -59.49
N LEU A 613 -0.58 -1.65 -59.88
CA LEU A 613 -0.99 -0.41 -59.19
C LEU A 613 -1.13 -0.59 -57.66
N THR A 614 -1.56 -1.77 -57.22
CA THR A 614 -1.84 -2.09 -55.82
C THR A 614 -0.78 -2.95 -55.15
N ALA A 615 0.30 -3.31 -55.87
CA ALA A 615 1.40 -4.06 -55.29
C ALA A 615 2.34 -3.15 -54.49
N PRO A 616 2.69 -3.50 -53.24
CA PRO A 616 3.60 -2.72 -52.42
C PRO A 616 5.03 -2.73 -52.98
N ASN A 617 5.83 -1.70 -52.65
CA ASN A 617 7.23 -1.58 -53.07
C ASN A 617 8.20 -1.53 -51.86
N GLY A 618 8.84 -2.66 -51.55
CA GLY A 618 9.82 -2.76 -50.45
C GLY A 618 10.90 -1.67 -50.48
N PRO A 619 11.58 -1.40 -51.61
CA PRO A 619 12.56 -0.32 -51.69
C PRO A 619 12.02 1.09 -51.41
N ALA A 620 10.74 1.35 -51.66
CA ALA A 620 10.10 2.63 -51.31
C ALA A 620 9.80 2.73 -49.82
N GLN A 621 9.35 1.62 -49.20
CA GLN A 621 9.17 1.52 -47.76
C GLN A 621 10.50 1.71 -47.02
N GLU A 622 11.57 1.05 -47.48
CA GLU A 622 12.94 1.24 -46.97
C GLU A 622 13.35 2.72 -46.99
N ARG A 623 13.15 3.41 -48.12
CA ARG A 623 13.48 4.83 -48.28
C ARG A 623 12.67 5.72 -47.34
N CYS A 624 11.40 5.42 -47.12
CA CYS A 624 10.54 6.17 -46.21
C CYS A 624 11.03 6.03 -44.76
N LEU A 625 11.30 4.79 -44.33
CA LEU A 625 11.80 4.50 -42.98
C LEU A 625 13.19 5.09 -42.73
N GLN A 626 14.10 5.01 -43.69
CA GLN A 626 15.42 5.65 -43.60
C GLN A 626 15.31 7.17 -43.46
N ALA A 627 14.39 7.80 -44.18
CA ALA A 627 14.17 9.23 -44.12
C ALA A 627 13.68 9.65 -42.72
N VAL A 628 12.78 8.88 -42.09
CA VAL A 628 12.30 9.23 -40.74
C VAL A 628 13.37 9.02 -39.69
N ILE A 629 14.16 7.94 -39.77
CA ILE A 629 15.29 7.69 -38.86
C ILE A 629 16.28 8.85 -38.94
N LYS A 630 16.58 9.30 -40.16
CA LYS A 630 17.46 10.45 -40.40
C LYS A 630 16.89 11.77 -39.87
N GLU A 631 15.59 11.99 -40.02
CA GLU A 631 14.91 13.20 -39.50
C GLU A 631 14.95 13.25 -37.96
N VAL A 632 14.68 12.12 -37.30
CA VAL A 632 14.75 12.00 -35.84
C VAL A 632 16.20 12.14 -35.35
N GLY A 633 17.17 11.72 -36.17
CA GLY A 633 18.58 11.69 -35.79
C GLY A 633 18.93 10.51 -34.89
N MET A 634 18.13 9.43 -34.96
CA MET A 634 18.36 8.19 -34.20
C MET A 634 19.10 7.15 -35.06
N LYS A 635 19.66 6.14 -34.39
CA LYS A 635 20.19 4.91 -34.97
C LYS A 635 19.11 3.81 -34.88
N PRO A 636 19.12 2.82 -35.78
CA PRO A 636 18.12 1.76 -35.75
C PRO A 636 18.00 0.98 -34.42
N PRO A 637 19.07 0.68 -33.66
CA PRO A 637 18.95 0.03 -32.36
C PRO A 637 18.23 0.84 -31.28
N GLU A 638 18.04 2.15 -31.47
CA GLU A 638 17.32 3.02 -30.52
C GLU A 638 15.80 2.97 -30.71
N MET A 639 15.30 2.26 -31.73
CA MET A 639 13.86 1.98 -31.88
C MET A 639 13.47 0.78 -31.01
N ASP A 640 12.51 1.01 -30.12
CA ASP A 640 11.99 0.00 -29.19
C ASP A 640 10.91 -0.85 -29.86
N THR A 641 9.96 -0.19 -30.53
CA THR A 641 8.83 -0.86 -31.19
C THR A 641 8.48 -0.24 -32.54
N THR A 642 7.92 -1.06 -33.43
CA THR A 642 7.23 -0.59 -34.63
C THR A 642 5.82 -1.16 -34.72
N GLU A 643 4.85 -0.27 -34.81
CA GLU A 643 3.47 -0.49 -35.25
C GLU A 643 3.46 -0.50 -36.78
N CYS A 644 3.51 -1.70 -37.35
CA CYS A 644 3.52 -1.91 -38.78
C CYS A 644 2.17 -1.61 -39.43
N HIS A 645 2.19 -1.48 -40.76
CA HIS A 645 1.00 -1.51 -41.57
C HIS A 645 0.30 -2.87 -41.44
N GLY A 646 1.02 -3.99 -41.50
CA GLY A 646 0.62 -5.29 -40.94
C GLY A 646 -0.80 -5.73 -41.26
N THR A 647 -1.13 -5.80 -42.56
CA THR A 647 -2.50 -6.11 -43.04
C THR A 647 -2.91 -7.56 -42.94
N GLY A 648 -1.99 -8.50 -42.70
CA GLY A 648 -2.31 -9.94 -42.75
C GLY A 648 -2.48 -10.44 -44.18
N THR A 649 -1.78 -9.82 -45.14
CA THR A 649 -1.75 -10.28 -46.53
C THR A 649 -0.55 -11.18 -46.76
N SER A 650 -0.74 -12.27 -47.52
CA SER A 650 0.32 -13.24 -47.81
C SER A 650 1.57 -12.63 -48.48
N LEU A 651 1.39 -11.58 -49.26
CA LEU A 651 2.46 -10.86 -49.97
C LEU A 651 2.94 -9.60 -49.24
N GLY A 652 2.03 -8.82 -48.65
CA GLY A 652 2.36 -7.52 -48.07
C GLY A 652 3.20 -7.63 -46.80
N ASP A 653 2.84 -8.54 -45.89
CA ASP A 653 3.55 -8.72 -44.63
C ASP A 653 5.04 -9.11 -44.86
N PRO A 654 5.39 -10.06 -45.75
CA PRO A 654 6.80 -10.34 -46.12
C PRO A 654 7.56 -9.14 -46.70
N ILE A 655 6.92 -8.33 -47.55
CA ILE A 655 7.56 -7.17 -48.16
C ILE A 655 7.86 -6.10 -47.10
N GLU A 656 6.89 -5.83 -46.22
CA GLU A 656 7.03 -4.88 -45.14
C GLU A 656 8.14 -5.28 -44.16
N ILE A 657 8.11 -6.53 -43.68
CA ILE A 657 9.12 -7.02 -42.73
C ILE A 657 10.49 -7.10 -43.37
N GLY A 658 10.59 -7.47 -44.66
CA GLY A 658 11.85 -7.45 -45.40
C GLY A 658 12.45 -6.03 -45.51
N ALA A 659 11.61 -5.04 -45.84
CA ALA A 659 12.01 -3.64 -45.89
C ALA A 659 12.46 -3.12 -44.51
N TYR A 660 11.68 -3.43 -43.46
CA TYR A 660 11.99 -3.07 -42.09
C TYR A 660 13.32 -3.68 -41.63
N LYS A 661 13.48 -5.00 -41.74
CA LYS A 661 14.71 -5.73 -41.43
C LYS A 661 15.93 -5.10 -42.09
N LYS A 662 15.86 -4.77 -43.38
CA LYS A 662 17.01 -4.24 -44.12
C LYS A 662 17.49 -2.89 -43.59
N VAL A 663 16.58 -2.05 -43.09
CA VAL A 663 16.94 -0.78 -42.45
C VAL A 663 17.40 -1.01 -41.01
N MET A 664 16.70 -1.86 -40.26
CA MET A 664 16.97 -2.08 -38.85
C MET A 664 18.24 -2.88 -38.58
N SER A 665 18.68 -3.71 -39.53
CA SER A 665 19.93 -4.48 -39.47
C SER A 665 21.17 -3.70 -39.93
N MET A 666 21.06 -2.41 -40.29
CA MET A 666 22.23 -1.59 -40.68
C MET A 666 23.25 -1.41 -39.55
N VAL A 667 22.78 -1.53 -38.30
CA VAL A 667 23.60 -1.50 -37.10
C VAL A 667 23.19 -2.70 -36.24
N PRO A 668 24.13 -3.49 -35.69
CA PRO A 668 23.79 -4.55 -34.75
C PRO A 668 23.01 -3.99 -33.57
N ARG A 669 21.94 -4.67 -33.15
CA ARG A 669 21.17 -4.33 -31.95
C ARG A 669 21.35 -5.41 -30.88
N PRO A 670 21.61 -5.02 -29.61
CA PRO A 670 21.81 -5.97 -28.52
C PRO A 670 20.49 -6.62 -28.07
N GLU A 671 19.41 -5.85 -28.07
CA GLU A 671 18.07 -6.27 -27.66
C GLU A 671 17.16 -6.43 -28.87
N PRO A 672 16.15 -7.31 -28.87
CA PRO A 672 15.20 -7.42 -29.98
C PRO A 672 14.32 -6.18 -30.16
N VAL A 673 13.80 -5.93 -31.38
CA VAL A 673 12.74 -4.93 -31.61
C VAL A 673 11.38 -5.59 -31.55
N VAL A 674 10.43 -4.96 -30.85
CA VAL A 674 9.04 -5.41 -30.84
C VAL A 674 8.35 -4.97 -32.13
N ILE A 675 7.63 -5.89 -32.77
CA ILE A 675 6.88 -5.65 -34.00
C ILE A 675 5.41 -5.97 -33.72
N THR A 676 4.54 -4.99 -33.94
CA THR A 676 3.11 -5.09 -33.63
C THR A 676 2.24 -4.49 -34.74
N SER A 677 0.96 -4.86 -34.77
CA SER A 677 -0.06 -4.25 -35.63
C SER A 677 -1.43 -4.28 -34.93
N SER A 678 -2.01 -3.09 -34.74
CA SER A 678 -3.37 -2.87 -34.25
C SER A 678 -4.44 -3.52 -35.13
N LYS A 679 -4.14 -3.83 -36.40
CA LYS A 679 -5.12 -4.42 -37.31
C LYS A 679 -5.52 -5.83 -36.90
N SER A 680 -4.65 -6.53 -36.18
CA SER A 680 -4.98 -7.83 -35.59
C SER A 680 -6.06 -7.70 -34.49
N ASN A 681 -6.18 -6.53 -33.85
CA ASN A 681 -7.16 -6.25 -32.79
C ASN A 681 -8.45 -5.62 -33.32
N ILE A 682 -8.31 -4.55 -34.11
CA ILE A 682 -9.43 -3.66 -34.50
C ILE A 682 -9.79 -3.71 -35.98
N GLY A 683 -9.18 -4.63 -36.72
CA GLY A 683 -9.28 -4.67 -38.18
C GLY A 683 -8.55 -3.49 -38.83
N HIS A 684 -8.59 -3.45 -40.15
CA HIS A 684 -8.03 -2.35 -40.90
C HIS A 684 -8.99 -1.15 -40.87
N CYS A 685 -8.63 -0.13 -40.09
CA CYS A 685 -9.41 1.11 -39.96
C CYS A 685 -9.21 2.14 -41.09
N GLU A 686 -8.74 1.68 -42.25
CA GLU A 686 -8.68 2.45 -43.51
C GLU A 686 -8.20 3.90 -43.35
N GLY A 687 -9.03 4.90 -43.65
CA GLY A 687 -8.68 6.33 -43.47
C GLY A 687 -8.18 6.70 -42.06
N SER A 688 -8.62 5.98 -41.01
CA SER A 688 -8.18 6.15 -39.62
C SER A 688 -6.97 5.29 -39.22
N ALA A 689 -6.53 4.33 -40.04
CA ALA A 689 -5.52 3.35 -39.65
C ALA A 689 -4.19 3.97 -39.21
N GLY A 690 -3.76 5.03 -39.90
CA GLY A 690 -2.50 5.71 -39.62
C GLY A 690 -2.48 6.41 -38.26
N VAL A 691 -3.50 7.20 -37.94
CA VAL A 691 -3.57 7.91 -36.66
C VAL A 691 -3.88 6.95 -35.50
N SER A 692 -4.69 5.92 -35.70
CA SER A 692 -4.91 4.89 -34.67
C SER A 692 -3.62 4.18 -34.28
N GLY A 693 -2.79 3.81 -35.28
CA GLY A 693 -1.45 3.26 -35.02
C GLY A 693 -0.50 4.29 -34.37
N PHE A 694 -0.57 5.55 -34.77
CA PHE A 694 0.22 6.63 -34.16
C PHE A 694 -0.12 6.83 -32.67
N LEU A 695 -1.41 6.85 -32.32
CA LEU A 695 -1.84 6.98 -30.92
C LEU A 695 -1.50 5.73 -30.11
N LYS A 696 -1.59 4.54 -30.71
CA LYS A 696 -1.07 3.32 -30.08
C LYS A 696 0.43 3.43 -29.78
N CYS A 697 1.26 4.01 -30.67
CA CYS A 697 2.67 4.29 -30.38
C CYS A 697 2.88 5.29 -29.22
N VAL A 698 2.03 6.32 -29.13
CA VAL A 698 2.03 7.25 -27.99
C VAL A 698 1.73 6.50 -26.69
N LEU A 699 0.70 5.65 -26.69
CA LEU A 699 0.36 4.83 -25.52
C LEU A 699 1.49 3.85 -25.15
N MET A 700 2.14 3.20 -26.13
CA MET A 700 3.30 2.34 -25.86
C MET A 700 4.46 3.10 -25.21
N CYS A 701 4.68 4.38 -25.55
CA CYS A 701 5.65 5.22 -24.82
C CYS A 701 5.21 5.49 -23.38
N LEU A 702 3.95 5.92 -23.19
CA LEU A 702 3.40 6.27 -21.87
C LEU A 702 3.36 5.10 -20.91
N TYR A 703 3.06 3.92 -21.42
CA TYR A 703 3.00 2.69 -20.67
C TYR A 703 4.28 1.86 -20.80
N GLY A 704 5.37 2.37 -21.39
CA GLY A 704 6.64 1.64 -21.48
C GLY A 704 6.51 0.15 -21.85
N GLU A 705 5.62 -0.19 -22.78
CA GLU A 705 5.20 -1.56 -23.08
C GLU A 705 4.87 -1.69 -24.57
N GLY A 706 5.29 -2.80 -25.19
CA GLY A 706 4.91 -3.22 -26.53
C GLY A 706 3.68 -4.13 -26.50
N THR A 707 2.75 -3.93 -27.41
CA THR A 707 1.47 -4.65 -27.42
C THR A 707 1.54 -5.98 -28.19
N PRO A 708 0.75 -7.00 -27.79
CA PRO A 708 0.66 -8.26 -28.50
C PRO A 708 0.03 -8.13 -29.90
N ASN A 709 0.26 -9.14 -30.75
CA ASN A 709 -0.46 -9.38 -32.01
C ASN A 709 -1.48 -10.51 -31.82
N CYS A 710 -2.73 -10.24 -32.16
CA CYS A 710 -3.77 -11.28 -32.13
C CYS A 710 -3.57 -12.28 -33.26
N HIS A 711 -4.09 -13.49 -33.06
CA HIS A 711 -4.17 -14.56 -34.08
C HIS A 711 -2.83 -15.10 -34.59
N LEU A 712 -1.70 -14.77 -33.97
CA LEU A 712 -0.38 -15.26 -34.36
C LEU A 712 -0.05 -16.60 -33.66
N ASN A 713 -0.27 -17.71 -34.37
CA ASN A 713 0.03 -19.07 -33.89
C ASN A 713 1.27 -19.66 -34.54
N CYS A 714 1.46 -19.40 -35.83
CA CYS A 714 2.60 -19.88 -36.61
C CYS A 714 3.01 -18.77 -37.57
N LEU A 715 4.29 -18.40 -37.59
CA LEU A 715 4.79 -17.35 -38.47
C LEU A 715 4.67 -17.77 -39.95
N ASN A 716 4.33 -16.81 -40.80
CA ASN A 716 4.37 -16.99 -42.24
C ASN A 716 5.81 -17.32 -42.68
N PRO A 717 6.06 -18.46 -43.36
CA PRO A 717 7.40 -18.91 -43.75
C PRO A 717 8.06 -18.01 -44.79
N HIS A 718 7.31 -17.10 -45.41
CA HIS A 718 7.85 -16.08 -46.31
C HIS A 718 8.45 -14.87 -45.58
N LEU A 719 8.25 -14.74 -44.26
CA LEU A 719 8.91 -13.74 -43.42
C LEU A 719 10.38 -14.16 -43.19
N ASP A 720 11.32 -13.47 -43.82
CA ASP A 720 12.75 -13.73 -43.58
C ASP A 720 13.23 -13.10 -42.27
N MET A 721 13.09 -13.84 -41.16
CA MET A 721 13.58 -13.44 -39.83
C MET A 721 15.04 -13.84 -39.58
N THR A 722 15.70 -14.53 -40.53
CA THR A 722 17.05 -15.08 -40.33
C THR A 722 18.06 -13.97 -40.01
N GLY A 723 18.72 -14.05 -38.86
CA GLY A 723 19.73 -13.06 -38.44
C GLY A 723 19.16 -11.67 -38.10
N PHE A 724 17.83 -11.53 -37.98
CA PHE A 724 17.19 -10.30 -37.57
C PHE A 724 16.55 -10.46 -36.18
N PRO A 725 17.07 -9.78 -35.14
CA PRO A 725 16.49 -9.82 -33.79
C PRO A 725 15.23 -8.94 -33.73
N GLY A 726 14.17 -9.33 -34.42
CA GLY A 726 12.83 -8.76 -34.31
C GLY A 726 11.89 -9.82 -33.72
N ILE A 727 11.03 -9.40 -32.79
CA ILE A 727 10.05 -10.27 -32.14
C ILE A 727 8.63 -9.80 -32.43
N MET A 728 7.77 -10.76 -32.79
CA MET A 728 6.33 -10.58 -32.91
C MET A 728 5.72 -11.41 -31.80
N THR A 729 5.20 -10.76 -30.76
CA THR A 729 4.71 -11.44 -29.57
C THR A 729 3.20 -11.54 -29.56
N THR A 730 2.67 -12.57 -28.91
CA THR A 730 1.25 -12.73 -28.56
C THR A 730 0.96 -12.25 -27.15
N GLU A 731 1.98 -11.80 -26.43
CA GLU A 731 1.93 -11.25 -25.08
C GLU A 731 2.54 -9.84 -25.06
N ASN A 732 2.17 -9.07 -24.05
CA ASN A 732 2.72 -7.75 -23.81
C ASN A 732 4.21 -7.83 -23.42
N VAL A 733 5.03 -6.88 -23.86
CA VAL A 733 6.46 -6.81 -23.56
C VAL A 733 6.81 -5.48 -22.90
N THR A 734 7.26 -5.49 -21.65
CA THR A 734 7.71 -4.27 -20.97
C THR A 734 9.05 -3.79 -21.50
N PHE A 735 9.16 -2.49 -21.81
CA PHE A 735 10.40 -1.84 -22.17
C PHE A 735 11.30 -1.68 -20.95
N ARG A 736 12.61 -1.82 -21.17
CA ARG A 736 13.61 -1.68 -20.11
C ARG A 736 13.88 -0.22 -19.74
N ALA A 737 13.65 0.70 -20.67
CA ALA A 737 14.05 2.09 -20.53
C ALA A 737 12.88 3.00 -20.11
N GLU A 738 13.21 4.10 -19.43
CA GLU A 738 12.23 5.12 -19.01
C GLU A 738 11.67 5.96 -20.16
N ALA A 739 12.35 5.99 -21.29
CA ALA A 739 11.89 6.62 -22.52
C ALA A 739 11.97 5.62 -23.66
N SER A 740 11.22 5.86 -24.73
CA SER A 740 11.23 5.00 -25.92
C SER A 740 10.98 5.76 -27.21
N PHE A 741 11.48 5.20 -28.31
CA PHE A 741 11.05 5.52 -29.67
C PHE A 741 10.16 4.42 -30.23
N ASN A 742 8.96 4.79 -30.66
CA ASN A 742 8.00 3.90 -31.30
C ASN A 742 7.62 4.44 -32.68
N SER A 743 7.73 3.64 -33.73
CA SER A 743 7.34 4.06 -35.08
C SER A 743 6.05 3.44 -35.56
N VAL A 744 5.33 4.16 -36.42
CA VAL A 744 4.13 3.69 -37.12
C VAL A 744 4.38 3.71 -38.62
N LEU A 745 3.95 2.65 -39.31
CA LEU A 745 3.99 2.49 -40.76
C LEU A 745 2.57 2.43 -41.31
N SER A 746 2.29 3.20 -42.36
CA SER A 746 1.01 3.08 -43.08
C SER A 746 1.18 3.24 -44.59
N PHE A 747 0.74 2.24 -45.35
CA PHE A 747 0.94 2.15 -46.79
C PHE A 747 -0.41 2.13 -47.51
N GLY A 748 -0.70 3.15 -48.31
CA GLY A 748 -1.92 3.21 -49.10
C GLY A 748 -1.83 2.28 -50.31
N PHE A 749 -2.93 1.61 -50.67
CA PHE A 749 -2.96 0.71 -51.83
C PHE A 749 -2.67 1.41 -53.17
N GLY A 750 -2.76 2.74 -53.25
CA GLY A 750 -2.28 3.54 -54.40
C GLY A 750 -0.77 3.82 -54.41
N GLY A 751 -0.01 3.25 -53.48
CA GLY A 751 1.44 3.34 -53.36
C GLY A 751 1.96 4.56 -52.58
N THR A 752 1.11 5.30 -51.86
CA THR A 752 1.57 6.39 -50.97
C THR A 752 1.94 5.83 -49.60
N ASN A 753 3.20 5.93 -49.24
CA ASN A 753 3.72 5.44 -47.96
C ASN A 753 3.88 6.59 -46.98
N ALA A 754 3.53 6.35 -45.72
CA ALA A 754 3.78 7.27 -44.63
C ALA A 754 4.42 6.52 -43.45
N CYS A 755 5.34 7.19 -42.76
CA CYS A 755 5.97 6.71 -41.55
C CYS A 755 6.08 7.85 -40.53
N ALA A 756 5.80 7.60 -39.26
CA ALA A 756 6.07 8.55 -38.19
C ALA A 756 6.74 7.87 -37.00
N THR A 757 7.49 8.64 -36.22
CA THR A 757 8.14 8.18 -34.99
C THR A 757 7.68 9.04 -33.84
N VAL A 758 7.27 8.39 -32.76
CA VAL A 758 6.93 8.99 -31.48
C VAL A 758 8.10 8.79 -30.51
N TRP A 759 8.43 9.83 -29.77
CA TRP A 759 9.23 9.74 -28.56
C TRP A 759 8.35 9.99 -27.35
N GLY A 760 8.59 9.30 -26.24
CA GLY A 760 7.91 9.62 -24.99
C GLY A 760 8.57 8.94 -23.80
N VAL A 761 8.16 9.36 -22.61
CA VAL A 761 8.60 8.79 -21.33
C VAL A 761 7.49 7.91 -20.76
N ASN A 762 7.88 6.85 -20.07
CA ASN A 762 6.98 6.02 -19.30
C ASN A 762 6.43 6.83 -18.11
N GLN A 763 5.11 6.87 -18.01
CA GLN A 763 4.37 7.58 -16.97
C GLN A 763 3.39 6.68 -16.20
N MET A 764 3.08 5.47 -16.70
CA MET A 764 1.85 4.74 -16.32
C MET A 764 2.04 3.26 -15.92
N THR A 765 3.23 2.65 -15.99
CA THR A 765 3.40 1.26 -15.53
C THR A 765 3.66 1.13 -14.04
N SER A 766 3.47 -0.09 -13.52
CA SER A 766 3.94 -0.52 -12.19
C SER A 766 5.46 -0.62 -12.04
N ARG A 767 6.22 -0.23 -13.08
CA ARG A 767 7.68 0.00 -13.04
C ARG A 767 8.03 1.46 -13.31
N GLY A 768 7.01 2.32 -13.50
CA GLY A 768 7.17 3.68 -13.95
C GLY A 768 7.50 4.61 -12.80
N VAL A 769 8.61 5.33 -12.92
CA VAL A 769 9.27 6.25 -11.96
C VAL A 769 8.42 7.51 -11.71
N GLY A 770 7.14 7.33 -11.38
CA GLY A 770 6.09 8.24 -11.81
C GLY A 770 5.18 8.81 -10.74
N THR A 771 5.45 8.55 -9.46
CA THR A 771 5.08 9.41 -8.32
C THR A 771 6.00 9.02 -7.16
N ASN A 772 6.35 9.94 -6.24
CA ASN A 772 7.09 9.57 -5.02
C ASN A 772 6.45 8.38 -4.29
N LYS A 773 5.12 8.20 -4.40
CA LYS A 773 4.38 7.06 -3.83
C LYS A 773 4.85 5.70 -4.34
N ASP A 774 5.28 5.59 -5.59
CA ASP A 774 5.78 4.33 -6.15
C ASP A 774 7.20 4.04 -5.62
N LEU A 775 8.04 5.06 -5.51
CA LEU A 775 9.39 4.93 -4.95
C LEU A 775 9.38 4.57 -3.45
N TYR A 776 8.52 5.21 -2.65
CA TYR A 776 8.36 4.84 -1.23
C TYR A 776 7.91 3.38 -1.08
N SER A 777 6.91 2.97 -1.87
CA SER A 777 6.38 1.60 -1.80
C SER A 777 7.41 0.56 -2.25
N LEU A 778 8.17 0.85 -3.32
CA LEU A 778 9.27 0.00 -3.78
C LEU A 778 10.42 -0.08 -2.78
N PHE A 779 10.78 1.05 -2.16
CA PHE A 779 11.82 1.11 -1.14
C PHE A 779 11.41 0.31 0.10
N ILE A 780 10.20 0.53 0.64
CA ILE A 780 9.66 -0.24 1.77
C ILE A 780 9.60 -1.73 1.44
N ARG A 781 9.13 -2.10 0.25
CA ARG A 781 9.08 -3.51 -0.15
C ARG A 781 10.46 -4.15 -0.19
N LYS A 782 11.45 -3.47 -0.76
CA LYS A 782 12.83 -3.97 -0.77
C LYS A 782 13.45 -4.02 0.62
N MET A 783 13.11 -3.08 1.51
CA MET A 783 13.49 -3.12 2.92
C MET A 783 12.87 -4.33 3.65
N GLN A 784 11.62 -4.69 3.33
CA GLN A 784 10.95 -5.89 3.88
C GLN A 784 11.53 -7.19 3.34
N ASP A 785 11.99 -7.20 2.08
CA ASP A 785 12.65 -8.34 1.45
C ASP A 785 14.15 -8.45 1.83
N ALA A 786 14.69 -7.49 2.59
CA ALA A 786 16.09 -7.49 3.00
C ALA A 786 16.39 -8.61 4.01
N PRO A 787 17.64 -9.10 4.08
CA PRO A 787 18.03 -10.04 5.11
C PRO A 787 17.73 -9.52 6.53
N PRO A 788 17.48 -10.41 7.51
CA PRO A 788 17.28 -10.01 8.90
C PRO A 788 18.44 -9.16 9.42
N GLN A 789 18.13 -8.22 10.31
CA GLN A 789 19.15 -7.37 10.93
C GLN A 789 20.15 -8.21 11.70
N GLU A 790 21.44 -7.90 11.55
CA GLU A 790 22.49 -8.58 12.30
C GLU A 790 22.37 -8.22 13.78
N VAL A 791 22.36 -9.25 14.65
CA VAL A 791 22.35 -9.09 16.10
C VAL A 791 23.70 -9.54 16.64
N THR A 792 24.42 -8.61 17.26
CA THR A 792 25.64 -8.92 17.99
C THR A 792 25.29 -9.29 19.42
N ILE A 793 25.42 -10.59 19.73
CA ILE A 793 25.23 -11.13 21.07
C ILE A 793 26.46 -10.78 21.91
N VAL A 794 26.31 -9.85 22.86
CA VAL A 794 27.36 -9.39 23.76
C VAL A 794 27.06 -9.90 25.17
N GLY A 795 27.82 -10.90 25.62
CA GLY A 795 27.63 -11.49 26.95
C GLY A 795 26.34 -12.30 27.09
N ASP A 796 26.00 -12.63 28.34
CA ASP A 796 24.87 -13.51 28.67
C ASP A 796 23.55 -12.74 28.96
N ASP A 797 23.63 -11.40 29.05
CA ASP A 797 22.48 -10.52 29.29
C ASP A 797 22.00 -9.92 27.98
N TRP A 798 20.75 -10.22 27.60
CA TRP A 798 20.14 -9.70 26.38
C TRP A 798 20.04 -8.17 26.36
N GLU A 799 20.07 -7.51 27.52
CA GLU A 799 20.08 -6.06 27.59
C GLU A 799 21.35 -5.45 26.98
N ASP A 800 22.45 -6.20 26.90
CA ASP A 800 23.73 -5.73 26.35
C ASP A 800 23.87 -6.02 24.85
N TRP A 801 22.91 -6.70 24.23
CA TRP A 801 22.98 -7.04 22.80
C TRP A 801 22.74 -5.83 21.92
N GLU A 802 23.39 -5.84 20.76
CA GLU A 802 23.30 -4.77 19.77
C GLU A 802 22.61 -5.29 18.49
N MET A 803 21.65 -4.54 17.97
CA MET A 803 20.94 -4.85 16.72
C MET A 803 21.26 -3.78 15.68
N GLY A 804 21.60 -4.20 14.46
CA GLY A 804 21.85 -3.29 13.33
C GLY A 804 20.56 -2.58 12.90
N GLY A 805 20.23 -1.45 13.53
CA GLY A 805 18.98 -0.74 13.28
C GLY A 805 18.64 0.31 14.34
N PRO A 806 17.42 0.87 14.29
CA PRO A 806 16.90 1.69 15.38
C PRO A 806 16.86 0.87 16.69
N ASP A 807 17.70 1.25 17.65
CA ASP A 807 17.98 0.51 18.88
C ASP A 807 16.95 0.77 20.01
N LYS A 808 17.13 0.10 21.16
CA LYS A 808 16.31 0.30 22.38
C LYS A 808 16.28 1.74 22.89
N ASP A 809 17.22 2.59 22.52
CA ASP A 809 17.39 3.96 23.00
C ASP A 809 16.88 5.02 22.01
N ALA A 810 16.25 4.61 20.90
CA ALA A 810 15.63 5.51 19.94
C ALA A 810 14.54 6.38 20.61
N ARG A 811 14.70 7.69 20.51
CA ARG A 811 13.83 8.73 21.08
C ARG A 811 12.97 9.38 19.99
N PHE A 812 11.93 10.10 20.42
CA PHE A 812 11.13 10.93 19.52
C PHE A 812 12.03 11.92 18.75
N ASN A 813 11.77 12.07 17.44
CA ASN A 813 12.58 12.83 16.48
C ASN A 813 14.03 12.37 16.29
N ASP A 814 14.40 11.15 16.71
CA ASP A 814 15.66 10.57 16.24
C ASP A 814 15.57 10.32 14.73
N VAL A 815 16.62 10.73 14.01
CA VAL A 815 16.71 10.58 12.56
C VAL A 815 17.74 9.50 12.26
N PHE A 816 17.33 8.52 11.47
CA PHE A 816 18.20 7.44 11.01
C PHE A 816 18.44 7.62 9.51
N GLU A 817 19.69 7.47 9.10
CA GLU A 817 20.05 7.26 7.71
C GLU A 817 20.03 5.77 7.43
N VAL A 818 19.40 5.39 6.32
CA VAL A 818 19.23 4.00 5.91
C VAL A 818 19.77 3.87 4.49
N GLU A 819 20.75 3.01 4.30
CA GLU A 819 21.29 2.67 2.99
C GLU A 819 20.88 1.26 2.64
N LEU A 820 20.29 1.12 1.44
CA LEU A 820 20.00 -0.16 0.83
C LEU A 820 20.93 -0.30 -0.36
N ASP A 821 21.82 -1.28 -0.31
CA ASP A 821 22.76 -1.54 -1.39
C ASP A 821 22.15 -2.42 -2.51
N PRO A 822 22.81 -2.53 -3.68
CA PRO A 822 22.31 -3.36 -4.79
C PRO A 822 22.24 -4.86 -4.49
N ASP A 823 22.98 -5.35 -3.50
CA ASP A 823 22.99 -6.75 -3.07
C ASP A 823 21.85 -7.05 -2.07
N GLY A 824 21.10 -6.03 -1.66
CA GLY A 824 19.95 -6.12 -0.77
C GLY A 824 20.29 -5.99 0.71
N VAL A 825 21.53 -5.64 1.05
CA VAL A 825 21.95 -5.42 2.44
C VAL A 825 21.49 -4.03 2.86
N VAL A 826 20.90 -3.97 4.06
CA VAL A 826 20.44 -2.72 4.66
C VAL A 826 21.36 -2.34 5.81
N SER A 827 21.85 -1.10 5.77
CA SER A 827 22.66 -0.51 6.83
C SER A 827 21.95 0.70 7.44
N TYR A 828 22.11 0.86 8.75
CA TYR A 828 21.48 1.93 9.52
C TYR A 828 22.53 2.76 10.25
N TRP A 829 22.37 4.08 10.23
CA TRP A 829 23.16 4.99 11.05
C TRP A 829 22.23 5.97 11.74
N LYS A 830 22.33 6.04 13.06
CA LYS A 830 21.71 7.15 13.79
C LYS A 830 22.45 8.43 13.42
N LYS A 831 21.74 9.40 12.85
CA LYS A 831 22.34 10.69 12.57
C LYS A 831 22.55 11.39 13.90
N ASP A 832 23.79 11.74 14.21
CA ASP A 832 24.08 12.53 15.42
C ASP A 832 23.16 13.74 15.44
N LYS A 833 22.28 13.79 16.44
CA LYS A 833 21.57 15.03 16.75
C LYS A 833 22.67 16.05 17.02
N GLU A 834 22.67 17.18 16.31
CA GLU A 834 23.22 18.39 16.91
C GLU A 834 22.41 18.57 18.19
N VAL A 835 22.97 18.12 19.32
CA VAL A 835 22.39 18.39 20.64
C VAL A 835 22.36 19.90 20.71
N PRO A 836 21.17 20.54 20.71
CA PRO A 836 21.13 21.98 20.79
C PRO A 836 21.90 22.38 22.04
N ASP A 837 22.80 23.37 21.94
CA ASP A 837 23.39 23.99 23.12
C ASP A 837 22.26 24.64 23.91
N LEU A 838 21.69 23.86 24.82
CA LEU A 838 20.49 24.17 25.58
C LEU A 838 20.80 25.19 26.70
N GLY A 839 22.03 25.71 26.75
CA GLY A 839 22.50 26.66 27.75
C GLY A 839 22.66 26.03 29.14
N SER A 840 23.26 26.81 30.05
CA SER A 840 23.47 26.44 31.46
C SER A 840 22.39 26.98 32.41
N SER A 841 21.32 27.58 31.88
CA SER A 841 20.29 28.30 32.64
C SER A 841 18.89 27.75 32.37
N TYR A 842 18.21 27.31 33.42
CA TYR A 842 16.83 26.80 33.38
C TYR A 842 15.92 27.71 34.20
N PHE A 843 14.65 27.76 33.82
CA PHE A 843 13.66 28.63 34.43
C PHE A 843 12.40 27.84 34.78
N LEU A 844 11.89 28.05 35.99
CA LEU A 844 10.61 27.53 36.43
C LEU A 844 9.50 28.50 36.03
N THR A 845 8.43 27.99 35.43
CA THR A 845 7.27 28.79 35.02
C THR A 845 5.98 28.09 35.36
N GLY A 846 4.95 28.83 35.78
CA GLY A 846 3.72 28.19 36.20
C GLY A 846 2.63 29.14 36.69
N THR A 847 1.53 28.59 37.18
CA THR A 847 0.40 29.38 37.69
C THR A 847 0.78 30.28 38.87
N PHE A 848 1.73 29.83 39.70
CA PHE A 848 2.20 30.55 40.89
C PHE A 848 2.94 31.86 40.57
N ASN A 849 3.44 32.03 39.35
CA ASN A 849 4.14 33.23 38.89
C ASN A 849 3.53 33.87 37.64
N ASP A 850 2.27 33.56 37.30
CA ASP A 850 1.58 34.00 36.07
C ASP A 850 2.32 33.60 34.78
N TRP A 851 2.94 32.42 34.77
CA TRP A 851 3.74 31.89 33.67
C TRP A 851 4.91 32.80 33.27
N ARG A 852 5.53 33.44 34.26
CA ARG A 852 6.82 34.13 34.12
C ARG A 852 7.97 33.14 34.28
N TYR A 853 9.17 33.54 33.89
CA TYR A 853 10.36 32.70 33.97
C TYR A 853 11.18 33.07 35.21
N ASP A 854 11.08 32.26 36.26
CA ASP A 854 11.89 32.40 37.45
C ASP A 854 13.12 31.50 37.34
N GLU A 855 14.32 32.08 37.43
CA GLU A 855 15.57 31.33 37.23
C GLU A 855 15.75 30.24 38.30
N MET A 856 16.19 29.06 37.87
CA MET A 856 16.55 27.94 38.74
C MET A 856 18.04 28.02 39.09
N GLU A 857 18.36 27.85 40.37
CA GLU A 857 19.73 27.85 40.87
C GLU A 857 20.39 26.48 40.61
N ALA A 858 21.63 26.48 40.12
CA ALA A 858 22.41 25.25 39.97
C ALA A 858 22.90 24.76 41.34
N ASP A 859 22.78 23.47 41.62
CA ASP A 859 23.33 22.88 42.84
C ASP A 859 24.86 22.81 42.75
N PRO A 860 25.61 23.38 43.71
CA PRO A 860 27.08 23.40 43.65
C PRO A 860 27.72 22.03 43.91
N ASN A 861 26.98 21.05 44.43
CA ASN A 861 27.51 19.72 44.79
C ASN A 861 27.08 18.62 43.81
N VAL A 862 26.00 18.83 43.04
CA VAL A 862 25.46 17.84 42.09
C VAL A 862 25.45 18.44 40.68
N PRO A 863 26.45 18.12 39.83
CA PRO A 863 26.50 18.60 38.45
C PRO A 863 25.20 18.25 37.69
N GLY A 864 24.61 19.23 37.00
CA GLY A 864 23.39 19.04 36.20
C GLY A 864 22.08 19.15 36.99
N LEU A 865 22.11 19.35 38.31
CA LEU A 865 20.92 19.59 39.13
C LEU A 865 20.64 21.10 39.27
N TYR A 866 19.38 21.47 39.06
CA TYR A 866 18.87 22.83 39.18
C TYR A 866 17.63 22.83 40.07
N PHE A 867 17.42 23.88 40.86
CA PHE A 867 16.24 23.95 41.72
C PHE A 867 15.66 25.35 41.84
N SER A 868 14.37 25.43 42.13
CA SER A 868 13.67 26.68 42.47
C SER A 868 12.49 26.40 43.39
N THR A 869 12.04 27.40 44.13
CA THR A 869 10.95 27.24 45.11
C THR A 869 9.63 27.76 44.54
N LEU A 870 8.65 26.85 44.47
CA LEU A 870 7.26 27.14 44.15
C LEU A 870 6.44 27.32 45.44
N ARG A 871 5.51 28.27 45.45
CA ARG A 871 4.60 28.51 46.58
C ARG A 871 3.14 28.37 46.16
N ILE A 872 2.37 27.61 46.92
CA ILE A 872 0.92 27.44 46.68
C ILE A 872 0.16 28.72 47.07
N ALA A 873 -0.42 29.43 46.11
CA ALA A 873 -1.10 30.70 46.32
C ALA A 873 -2.60 30.55 46.69
N THR A 874 -3.27 29.54 46.11
CA THR A 874 -4.69 29.22 46.39
C THR A 874 -4.83 28.00 47.32
N ASN A 875 -6.06 27.55 47.59
CA ASN A 875 -6.31 26.44 48.53
C ASN A 875 -6.18 25.03 47.90
N VAL A 876 -5.70 24.88 46.65
CA VAL A 876 -5.95 23.62 45.92
C VAL A 876 -4.79 23.06 45.10
N GLU A 877 -4.10 23.81 44.22
CA GLU A 877 -2.97 23.29 43.42
C GLU A 877 -2.24 24.40 42.65
N GLU A 878 -1.00 24.14 42.21
CA GLU A 878 -0.24 24.98 41.26
C GLU A 878 0.36 24.13 40.14
N GLU A 879 0.39 24.67 38.93
CA GLU A 879 0.93 24.03 37.73
C GLU A 879 2.25 24.65 37.32
N PHE A 880 3.17 23.85 36.77
CA PHE A 880 4.47 24.35 36.31
C PHE A 880 5.09 23.57 35.14
N GLN A 881 6.04 24.21 34.46
CA GLN A 881 6.94 23.68 33.44
C GLN A 881 8.37 24.17 33.71
N VAL A 882 9.36 23.56 33.05
CA VAL A 882 10.76 24.00 33.08
C VAL A 882 11.16 24.45 31.68
N VAL A 883 11.79 25.60 31.55
CA VAL A 883 12.14 26.21 30.26
C VAL A 883 13.65 26.46 30.20
N ALA A 884 14.31 26.04 29.12
CA ALA A 884 15.70 26.36 28.88
C ALA A 884 15.84 27.76 28.23
N GLY A 885 16.76 28.58 28.75
CA GLY A 885 17.16 29.84 28.09
C GLY A 885 16.05 30.89 27.87
N GLN A 886 14.92 30.80 28.59
CA GLN A 886 13.72 31.63 28.39
C GLN A 886 13.06 31.51 27.00
N ASP A 887 13.35 30.44 26.24
CA ASP A 887 12.74 30.21 24.94
C ASP A 887 11.53 29.26 25.09
N PRO A 888 10.29 29.70 24.79
CA PRO A 888 9.11 28.83 24.87
C PRO A 888 9.18 27.60 23.94
N LYS A 889 10.02 27.63 22.89
CA LYS A 889 10.30 26.46 22.05
C LYS A 889 11.20 25.43 22.71
N MET A 890 11.74 25.76 23.88
CA MET A 890 12.69 24.96 24.63
C MET A 890 12.11 24.57 25.99
N THR A 891 10.86 24.13 25.98
CA THR A 891 10.10 23.80 27.18
C THR A 891 10.16 22.29 27.45
N PHE A 892 10.56 21.93 28.67
CA PHE A 892 10.42 20.60 29.22
C PHE A 892 9.05 20.45 29.88
N HIS A 893 8.36 19.37 29.55
CA HIS A 893 7.00 19.14 29.99
C HIS A 893 6.67 17.65 30.10
N PRO A 894 5.65 17.26 30.87
CA PRO A 894 5.07 15.92 30.81
C PRO A 894 4.23 15.73 29.52
N SER A 895 3.80 14.50 29.23
CA SER A 895 2.90 14.20 28.10
C SER A 895 1.55 14.91 28.18
N SER A 896 1.08 15.13 29.41
CA SER A 896 -0.17 15.80 29.76
C SER A 896 -0.06 16.32 31.19
N ARG A 897 -1.04 17.13 31.62
CA ARG A 897 -1.14 17.62 33.00
C ARG A 897 -1.04 16.47 34.02
N THR A 898 -0.01 16.44 34.87
CA THR A 898 0.21 15.33 35.79
C THR A 898 0.72 15.75 37.18
N PRO A 899 0.20 15.16 38.28
CA PRO A 899 0.78 15.32 39.61
C PRO A 899 1.91 14.32 39.92
N LEU A 900 2.32 13.48 38.95
CA LEU A 900 3.29 12.42 39.17
C LEU A 900 4.73 12.92 39.04
N LYS A 901 5.56 12.61 40.04
CA LYS A 901 7.01 12.91 40.02
C LYS A 901 7.78 11.97 39.10
N SER A 902 7.23 10.80 38.80
CA SER A 902 7.79 9.78 37.89
C SER A 902 7.49 10.06 36.42
N ALA A 903 6.68 11.08 36.11
CA ALA A 903 6.29 11.38 34.75
C ALA A 903 7.53 11.64 33.87
N ALA A 904 7.61 10.95 32.74
CA ALA A 904 8.69 11.11 31.78
C ALA A 904 8.75 12.57 31.30
N VAL A 905 9.94 13.17 31.39
CA VAL A 905 10.18 14.53 30.91
C VAL A 905 10.29 14.48 29.38
N ARG A 906 9.34 15.13 28.69
CA ARG A 906 9.37 15.36 27.24
C ARG A 906 9.97 16.73 26.92
N GLY A 907 10.28 16.93 25.65
CA GLY A 907 10.96 18.12 25.15
C GLY A 907 12.49 18.05 25.30
N PRO A 908 13.19 19.17 25.08
CA PRO A 908 12.64 20.52 24.94
C PRO A 908 11.97 20.74 23.58
N GLU A 909 10.71 21.20 23.59
CA GLU A 909 9.95 21.55 22.38
C GLU A 909 8.90 22.64 22.68
N GLU A 910 8.28 23.21 21.63
CA GLU A 910 7.16 24.15 21.80
C GLU A 910 5.91 23.37 22.20
N THR A 911 5.41 23.63 23.41
CA THR A 911 4.28 22.89 23.97
C THR A 911 3.18 23.81 24.45
N LYS A 912 1.98 23.26 24.63
CA LYS A 912 0.87 23.97 25.25
C LYS A 912 1.01 23.91 26.77
N ARG A 913 0.48 24.92 27.46
CA ARG A 913 0.47 25.01 28.93
C ARG A 913 -0.32 23.91 29.64
N GLU A 914 -1.18 23.19 28.90
CA GLU A 914 -1.93 22.02 29.38
C GLU A 914 -1.03 20.80 29.65
N ASN A 915 0.21 20.80 29.14
CA ASN A 915 1.21 19.78 29.41
C ASN A 915 2.11 20.24 30.56
N CYS A 916 1.64 20.14 31.80
CA CYS A 916 2.33 20.71 32.97
C CYS A 916 2.39 19.74 34.15
N TRP A 917 3.41 19.87 35.00
CA TRP A 917 3.40 19.20 36.30
C TRP A 917 2.49 19.96 37.26
N CYS A 918 1.87 19.24 38.19
CA CYS A 918 0.92 19.80 39.14
C CYS A 918 1.35 19.49 40.59
N VAL A 919 1.55 20.51 41.41
CA VAL A 919 1.85 20.39 42.84
C VAL A 919 0.59 20.68 43.65
N ARG A 920 0.16 19.72 44.47
CA ARG A 920 -0.97 19.86 45.40
C ARG A 920 -0.47 20.06 46.83
N GLY A 921 -1.01 21.06 47.51
CA GLY A 921 -0.62 21.40 48.88
C GLY A 921 -1.53 22.44 49.53
N GLY A 922 -1.31 22.70 50.82
CA GLY A 922 -2.03 23.73 51.56
C GLY A 922 -1.61 25.15 51.15
N LYS A 923 -2.53 26.12 51.30
CA LYS A 923 -2.23 27.53 50.98
C LYS A 923 -1.04 28.05 51.77
N GLY A 924 -0.05 28.56 51.05
CA GLY A 924 1.17 29.11 51.61
C GLY A 924 2.30 28.11 51.81
N GLU A 925 2.07 26.82 51.55
CA GLU A 925 3.11 25.79 51.56
C GLU A 925 4.12 26.03 50.41
N ARG A 926 5.37 25.68 50.68
CA ARG A 926 6.49 25.84 49.75
C ARG A 926 7.00 24.47 49.32
N TYR A 927 7.30 24.35 48.04
CA TYR A 927 7.86 23.15 47.45
C TYR A 927 9.12 23.52 46.69
N ARG A 928 10.21 22.81 46.97
CA ARG A 928 11.44 22.87 46.21
C ARG A 928 11.26 21.97 44.99
N VAL A 929 11.24 22.56 43.81
CA VAL A 929 11.21 21.87 42.51
C VAL A 929 12.65 21.67 42.06
N GLU A 930 12.99 20.43 41.71
CA GLU A 930 14.31 20.03 41.25
C GLU A 930 14.21 19.52 39.81
N PHE A 931 15.10 20.00 38.96
CA PHE A 931 15.28 19.59 37.58
C PHE A 931 16.71 19.08 37.42
N TYR A 932 16.87 17.80 37.14
CA TYR A 932 18.17 17.20 36.88
C TYR A 932 18.31 16.90 35.39
N ARG A 933 19.48 17.19 34.84
CA ARG A 933 19.84 16.85 33.46
C ARG A 933 21.21 16.18 33.39
N SER A 934 21.26 15.00 32.77
CA SER A 934 22.52 14.29 32.52
C SER A 934 23.29 14.86 31.32
N GLU A 935 24.59 14.56 31.26
CA GLU A 935 25.43 14.85 30.10
C GLU A 935 24.94 14.11 28.83
N THR A 936 24.24 12.99 28.98
CA THR A 936 23.59 12.21 27.91
C THR A 936 22.20 12.71 27.51
N GLY A 937 21.78 13.85 28.07
CA GLY A 937 20.52 14.52 27.74
C GLY A 937 19.25 13.90 28.34
N ALA A 938 19.36 13.00 29.32
CA ALA A 938 18.23 12.55 30.11
C ALA A 938 17.83 13.66 31.10
N ALA A 939 16.53 13.83 31.34
CA ALA A 939 16.02 14.84 32.25
C ALA A 939 15.00 14.24 33.24
N THR A 940 15.05 14.66 34.49
CA THR A 940 14.07 14.30 35.51
C THR A 940 13.59 15.55 36.24
N VAL A 941 12.31 15.56 36.62
CA VAL A 941 11.70 16.63 37.42
C VAL A 941 11.15 15.99 38.69
N SER A 942 11.47 16.56 39.85
CA SER A 942 10.89 16.15 41.12
C SER A 942 10.56 17.37 41.97
N TRP A 943 9.76 17.19 43.02
CA TRP A 943 9.51 18.27 43.97
C TRP A 943 9.27 17.73 45.38
N MET A 944 9.70 18.49 46.38
CA MET A 944 9.61 18.13 47.79
C MET A 944 9.07 19.31 48.60
N LYS A 945 8.22 19.01 49.59
CA LYS A 945 7.71 20.03 50.51
C LYS A 945 8.84 20.55 51.39
N GLU A 946 9.05 21.87 51.43
CA GLU A 946 10.02 22.49 52.34
C GLU A 946 9.46 22.47 53.77
N SER A 947 10.35 22.23 54.74
CA SER A 947 10.02 22.14 56.17
C SER A 947 9.78 23.49 56.84
#